data_AF-A0A4R9JQA9-F1
#
_entry.id   AF-A0A4R9JQA9-F1
#
_cell.length_a   1.000
_cell.length_b   1.000
_cell.length_c   1.000
_cell.angle_alpha   90.00
_cell.angle_beta   90.00
_cell.angle_gamma   90.00
#
_symmetry.space_group_name_H-M   'P 1'
#
loop_
_entity.id
_entity.type
_entity.pdbx_description
1 polymer ?
#
loop_
_entity_poly.entity_id
_entity_poly.type
_entity_poly.pdbx_seq_one_letter_code
_entity_poly.pdbx_strand_id
1 'polypeptide(L)'
;MSRFQKNTLLVFILLAAIAYAPLYYSVKQVIKKESLPITLETPETVIFFSLGEFLPKGESFDPKTIQISKQLVNAQFQKTTDAVYLGIHSELTPVKQNRSEMILEGKFQWDVKGITFTPKLRYVESKSTAEGKSVFIKYEERGTLGFEIQNALTNLLEETIRLNRLTKRIPKWSLLSKEEILSESEFVKLSEWQVKSSLEERKSFLQSLPFKIEYTEFLWYKLRLEKQTEENLKDIWKEVGSNPKIQSQLRFHIAKNISEFYFAKAEYAKAIEFANAAKREKENSKLVFHSEYADTISLLGKSLVLDGKKEEAIFYLTSAKKIYETLGLTLDPMGIENSYFYGLLLHDLNQLELSAYELSGIQGKLGNVYQSIYLDYNLALVLYKLGRYEGAISLLQEQRKKIFETSIPNFDIALQSLLLYGAAQYAEGNWSITKSIWESILNAKSTYAIEDKLYYRQTLFNLSILSLQRKNLEQSETFYKQYVKLSPYGQILPLPTDASFEIGKVVYPYTWSYPNGSLFSDLEEKTIRSYTGRYLFQTQDEEIRARTYENRLEDTNLFLDDLLNPSAYLSKPMLILRKSLFGDLKLHERGNQIVFLDIGPALNHPEYPGVTSQAVAKHFPKMEVVLWELPGEVDLFLKKVKTELKEKLYGFSNIRILSADGVGDFQTEYNDPNHWILRNRPIPNLKHKTIVIRAANSIDIYEPYTKIQPHFQILGKELKDNPVLYFFNRSILLKPKGKEKFILIGNQSIRGFHHNFQSLDRNGEPPYSILPFSISDEVMP
;
A
#
# COMPACT_ATOMS: atom_id res chain seq x y z
N MET A 1 -14.44 -54.57 12.05
CA MET A 1 -13.69 -54.31 13.30
C MET A 1 -14.29 -55.11 14.44
N SER A 2 -13.44 -55.78 15.22
CA SER A 2 -13.83 -56.51 16.44
C SER A 2 -14.31 -55.54 17.54
N ARG A 3 -15.02 -56.05 18.55
CA ARG A 3 -15.54 -55.23 19.68
C ARG A 3 -14.41 -54.50 20.43
N PHE A 4 -13.24 -55.14 20.52
CA PHE A 4 -12.02 -54.55 21.05
C PHE A 4 -11.52 -53.38 20.20
N GLN A 5 -11.40 -53.58 18.87
CA GLN A 5 -11.00 -52.52 17.94
C GLN A 5 -11.95 -51.32 17.96
N LYS A 6 -13.27 -51.55 18.11
CA LYS A 6 -14.26 -50.48 18.25
C LYS A 6 -14.06 -49.67 19.54
N ASN A 7 -13.74 -50.34 20.65
CA ASN A 7 -13.51 -49.68 21.93
C ASN A 7 -12.16 -48.93 21.94
N THR A 8 -11.12 -49.48 21.32
CA THR A 8 -9.82 -48.78 21.14
C THR A 8 -9.97 -47.54 20.27
N LEU A 9 -10.76 -47.62 19.18
CA LEU A 9 -11.07 -46.45 18.35
C LEU A 9 -11.89 -45.40 19.12
N LEU A 10 -12.83 -45.84 19.96
CA LEU A 10 -13.62 -44.94 20.81
C LEU A 10 -12.73 -44.18 21.82
N VAL A 11 -11.75 -44.87 22.40
CA VAL A 11 -10.77 -44.28 23.33
C VAL A 11 -9.82 -43.33 22.61
N PHE A 12 -9.35 -43.67 21.39
CA PHE A 12 -8.56 -42.74 20.56
C PHE A 12 -9.34 -41.50 20.14
N ILE A 13 -10.63 -41.64 19.83
CA ILE A 13 -11.53 -40.51 19.55
C ILE A 13 -11.74 -39.66 20.81
N LEU A 14 -11.88 -40.28 21.99
CA LEU A 14 -11.99 -39.57 23.26
C LEU A 14 -10.71 -38.80 23.60
N LEU A 15 -9.53 -39.41 23.38
CA LEU A 15 -8.22 -38.78 23.57
C LEU A 15 -7.99 -37.64 22.56
N ALA A 16 -8.41 -37.79 21.31
CA ALA A 16 -8.39 -36.72 20.32
C ALA A 16 -9.38 -35.58 20.66
N ALA A 17 -10.52 -35.90 21.27
CA ALA A 17 -11.52 -34.92 21.71
C ALA A 17 -11.08 -34.11 22.95
N ILE A 18 -10.25 -34.67 23.82
CA ILE A 18 -9.68 -33.98 24.99
C ILE A 18 -8.45 -33.14 24.60
N ALA A 19 -7.70 -33.53 23.56
CA ALA A 19 -6.50 -32.82 23.12
C ALA A 19 -6.72 -31.77 22.02
N TYR A 20 -7.78 -31.86 21.20
CA TYR A 20 -7.97 -31.01 20.01
C TYR A 20 -9.46 -30.81 19.64
N ALA A 21 -10.10 -29.82 20.27
CA ALA A 21 -11.53 -29.53 20.12
C ALA A 21 -12.00 -29.10 18.70
N PRO A 22 -11.21 -28.43 17.83
CA PRO A 22 -11.67 -28.03 16.50
C PRO A 22 -11.87 -29.19 15.51
N LEU A 23 -11.24 -30.35 15.75
CA LEU A 23 -11.15 -31.44 14.78
C LEU A 23 -12.33 -32.42 14.84
N TYR A 24 -13.05 -32.52 15.96
CA TYR A 24 -14.09 -33.55 16.14
C TYR A 24 -15.48 -33.08 15.70
N TYR A 25 -15.85 -31.82 15.95
CA TYR A 25 -17.19 -31.30 15.64
C TYR A 25 -17.32 -30.66 14.25
N SER A 26 -16.26 -30.04 13.70
CA SER A 26 -16.27 -29.49 12.33
C SER A 26 -16.18 -30.60 11.27
N VAL A 27 -15.30 -31.59 11.48
CA VAL A 27 -15.04 -32.65 10.49
C VAL A 27 -16.21 -33.61 10.35
N LYS A 28 -16.94 -33.99 11.41
CA LYS A 28 -17.95 -35.05 11.29
C LYS A 28 -19.33 -34.60 10.79
N GLN A 29 -19.74 -33.36 11.07
CA GLN A 29 -21.06 -32.84 10.65
C GLN A 29 -20.98 -31.96 9.40
N VAL A 30 -19.88 -31.23 9.17
CA VAL A 30 -19.69 -30.45 7.92
C VAL A 30 -19.33 -31.36 6.75
N ILE A 31 -18.46 -32.38 6.93
CA ILE A 31 -18.15 -33.33 5.85
C ILE A 31 -19.39 -34.14 5.42
N LYS A 32 -20.40 -34.30 6.27
CA LYS A 32 -21.61 -35.07 5.94
C LYS A 32 -22.75 -34.23 5.34
N LYS A 33 -22.68 -32.90 5.44
CA LYS A 33 -23.75 -31.98 4.98
C LYS A 33 -23.30 -31.03 3.86
N GLU A 34 -22.00 -30.75 3.78
CA GLU A 34 -21.35 -29.92 2.76
C GLU A 34 -20.02 -30.56 2.32
N SER A 35 -19.98 -31.89 2.16
CA SER A 35 -18.88 -32.47 1.38
C SER A 35 -18.85 -31.73 0.05
N LEU A 36 -17.76 -30.98 -0.18
CA LEU A 36 -17.26 -30.72 -1.53
C LEU A 36 -17.54 -31.99 -2.35
N PRO A 37 -17.93 -31.90 -3.63
CA PRO A 37 -17.63 -33.00 -4.51
C PRO A 37 -16.10 -33.13 -4.44
N ILE A 38 -15.60 -34.00 -3.57
CA ILE A 38 -14.29 -34.60 -3.72
C ILE A 38 -14.48 -35.44 -4.98
N THR A 39 -14.49 -34.80 -6.15
CA THR A 39 -13.96 -35.47 -7.31
C THR A 39 -12.54 -35.81 -6.90
N LEU A 40 -12.23 -37.09 -7.02
CA LEU A 40 -10.93 -37.70 -6.75
C LEU A 40 -9.89 -37.16 -7.75
N GLU A 41 -9.72 -35.85 -7.82
CA GLU A 41 -8.81 -35.14 -8.70
C GLU A 41 -7.59 -34.79 -7.88
N THR A 42 -6.55 -35.60 -8.04
CA THR A 42 -5.23 -35.31 -7.50
C THR A 42 -4.36 -34.74 -8.61
N PRO A 43 -3.35 -33.93 -8.28
CA PRO A 43 -2.48 -33.29 -9.27
C PRO A 43 -1.76 -34.31 -10.17
N GLU A 44 -1.56 -35.52 -9.66
CA GLU A 44 -0.94 -36.64 -10.36
C GLU A 44 -1.84 -37.24 -11.44
N THR A 45 -3.16 -37.03 -11.33
CA THR A 45 -4.18 -37.62 -12.22
C THR A 45 -4.76 -36.63 -13.24
N VAL A 46 -4.53 -35.33 -13.06
CA VAL A 46 -5.08 -34.25 -13.90
C VAL A 46 -3.95 -33.51 -14.62
N ILE A 47 -4.19 -33.06 -15.85
CA ILE A 47 -3.18 -32.36 -16.67
C ILE A 47 -3.29 -30.87 -16.46
N PHE A 48 -2.14 -30.22 -16.27
CA PHE A 48 -2.02 -28.77 -16.22
C PHE A 48 -1.47 -28.28 -17.54
N PHE A 49 -2.24 -27.50 -18.28
CA PHE A 49 -1.81 -27.02 -19.59
C PHE A 49 -2.16 -25.55 -19.81
N SER A 50 -1.42 -24.91 -20.71
CA SER A 50 -1.64 -23.52 -21.13
C SER A 50 -1.56 -23.39 -22.65
N LEU A 51 -2.10 -22.29 -23.17
CA LEU A 51 -2.07 -21.97 -24.60
C LEU A 51 -0.87 -21.07 -24.88
N GLY A 52 0.09 -21.57 -25.66
CA GLY A 52 1.28 -20.84 -26.07
C GLY A 52 1.06 -20.01 -27.33
N GLU A 53 2.15 -19.69 -28.01
CA GLU A 53 2.11 -18.83 -29.19
C GLU A 53 1.80 -19.60 -30.48
N PHE A 54 1.09 -18.93 -31.37
CA PHE A 54 0.81 -19.39 -32.73
C PHE A 54 1.71 -18.62 -33.69
N LEU A 55 2.72 -19.32 -34.22
CA LEU A 55 3.80 -18.70 -34.99
C LEU A 55 3.53 -18.79 -36.49
N PRO A 56 3.73 -17.71 -37.26
CA PRO A 56 3.69 -17.78 -38.71
C PRO A 56 4.96 -18.44 -39.27
N LYS A 57 4.85 -19.06 -40.45
CA LYS A 57 5.96 -19.61 -41.24
C LYS A 57 5.90 -19.02 -42.65
N GLY A 58 6.95 -18.31 -43.06
CA GLY A 58 7.06 -17.61 -44.35
C GLY A 58 7.10 -16.08 -44.23
N GLU A 59 7.35 -15.38 -45.34
CA GLU A 59 7.49 -13.90 -45.37
C GLU A 59 6.14 -13.14 -45.36
N SER A 60 5.05 -13.79 -45.79
CA SER A 60 3.70 -13.20 -45.81
C SER A 60 2.73 -13.97 -44.91
N PHE A 61 2.07 -13.30 -43.96
CA PHE A 61 1.05 -13.89 -43.09
C PHE A 61 -0.02 -12.87 -42.67
N ASP A 62 -1.17 -13.37 -42.19
CA ASP A 62 -2.25 -12.53 -41.66
C ASP A 62 -2.28 -12.58 -40.11
N PRO A 63 -1.79 -11.53 -39.41
CA PRO A 63 -1.76 -11.50 -37.96
C PRO A 63 -3.15 -11.50 -37.32
N LYS A 64 -4.17 -10.93 -37.99
CA LYS A 64 -5.54 -10.84 -37.45
C LYS A 64 -6.15 -12.22 -37.28
N THR A 65 -5.91 -13.09 -38.25
CA THR A 65 -6.37 -14.48 -38.22
C THR A 65 -5.72 -15.28 -37.11
N ILE A 66 -4.41 -15.15 -36.93
CA ILE A 66 -3.70 -15.81 -35.83
C ILE A 66 -4.30 -15.37 -34.48
N GLN A 67 -4.48 -14.06 -34.31
CA GLN A 67 -5.00 -13.47 -33.09
C GLN A 67 -6.42 -13.99 -32.78
N ILE A 68 -7.35 -13.89 -33.74
CA ILE A 68 -8.74 -14.29 -33.47
C ILE A 68 -8.86 -15.81 -33.28
N SER A 69 -8.12 -16.62 -34.04
CA SER A 69 -8.08 -18.07 -33.83
C SER A 69 -7.57 -18.43 -32.43
N LYS A 70 -6.49 -17.77 -31.97
CA LYS A 70 -5.97 -17.96 -30.60
C LYS A 70 -7.01 -17.60 -29.53
N GLN A 71 -7.74 -16.50 -29.71
CA GLN A 71 -8.76 -16.07 -28.76
C GLN A 71 -9.96 -17.02 -28.71
N LEU A 72 -10.43 -17.51 -29.86
CA LEU A 72 -11.52 -18.50 -29.94
C LEU A 72 -11.12 -19.80 -29.23
N VAL A 73 -9.91 -20.31 -29.50
CA VAL A 73 -9.39 -21.52 -28.84
C VAL A 73 -9.24 -21.31 -27.32
N ASN A 74 -8.72 -20.16 -26.90
CA ASN A 74 -8.62 -19.80 -25.48
C ASN A 74 -9.99 -19.82 -24.78
N ALA A 75 -11.02 -19.23 -25.39
CA ALA A 75 -12.38 -19.21 -24.83
C ALA A 75 -12.98 -20.62 -24.69
N GLN A 76 -12.68 -21.54 -25.61
CA GLN A 76 -13.12 -22.93 -25.50
C GLN A 76 -12.35 -23.71 -24.43
N PHE A 77 -11.04 -23.51 -24.33
CA PHE A 77 -10.23 -24.20 -23.32
C PHE A 77 -10.62 -23.83 -21.87
N GLN A 78 -11.16 -22.64 -21.63
CA GLN A 78 -11.70 -22.24 -20.32
C GLN A 78 -12.87 -23.12 -19.83
N LYS A 79 -13.50 -23.89 -20.71
CA LYS A 79 -14.63 -24.78 -20.40
C LYS A 79 -14.22 -26.24 -20.23
N THR A 80 -12.92 -26.54 -20.34
CA THR A 80 -12.41 -27.90 -20.26
C THR A 80 -12.64 -28.48 -18.86
N THR A 81 -13.13 -29.71 -18.78
CA THR A 81 -13.28 -30.48 -17.52
C THR A 81 -12.30 -31.66 -17.51
N ASP A 82 -12.04 -32.26 -16.34
CA ASP A 82 -11.04 -33.33 -16.16
C ASP A 82 -9.59 -32.92 -16.52
N ALA A 83 -9.32 -31.62 -16.64
CA ALA A 83 -8.01 -30.99 -16.84
C ALA A 83 -8.01 -29.55 -16.30
N VAL A 84 -6.82 -29.00 -16.02
CA VAL A 84 -6.63 -27.63 -15.54
C VAL A 84 -6.02 -26.79 -16.66
N TYR A 85 -6.87 -25.96 -17.28
CA TYR A 85 -6.41 -24.93 -18.19
C TYR A 85 -5.97 -23.69 -17.40
N LEU A 86 -4.71 -23.29 -17.52
CA LEU A 86 -4.17 -22.18 -16.76
C LEU A 86 -4.36 -20.82 -17.44
N GLY A 87 -4.62 -20.80 -18.75
CA GLY A 87 -4.77 -19.60 -19.58
C GLY A 87 -3.72 -19.49 -20.68
N ILE A 88 -3.59 -18.28 -21.27
CA ILE A 88 -2.58 -17.95 -22.27
C ILE A 88 -1.22 -17.82 -21.58
N HIS A 89 -0.27 -18.68 -21.95
CA HIS A 89 1.00 -18.87 -21.23
C HIS A 89 1.80 -17.57 -21.03
N SER A 90 1.84 -16.71 -22.04
CA SER A 90 2.53 -15.40 -21.99
C SER A 90 1.89 -14.38 -21.06
N GLU A 91 0.63 -14.59 -20.67
CA GLU A 91 -0.14 -13.70 -19.77
C GLU A 91 -0.20 -14.24 -18.33
N LEU A 92 0.34 -15.44 -18.07
CA LEU A 92 0.31 -16.08 -16.77
C LEU A 92 1.34 -15.52 -15.80
N THR A 93 1.03 -15.64 -14.50
CA THR A 93 2.01 -15.41 -13.43
C THR A 93 3.16 -16.43 -13.55
N PRO A 94 4.38 -16.10 -13.08
CA PRO A 94 5.50 -17.05 -13.11
C PRO A 94 5.18 -18.40 -12.44
N VAL A 95 4.37 -18.38 -11.38
CA VAL A 95 3.92 -19.60 -10.69
C VAL A 95 3.02 -20.45 -11.60
N LYS A 96 2.04 -19.85 -12.28
CA LYS A 96 1.18 -20.56 -13.23
C LYS A 96 1.94 -21.02 -14.49
N GLN A 97 2.93 -20.27 -14.95
CA GLN A 97 3.82 -20.70 -16.04
C GLN A 97 4.59 -21.96 -15.65
N ASN A 98 5.24 -21.94 -14.49
CA ASN A 98 5.99 -23.08 -13.95
C ASN A 98 5.08 -24.28 -13.63
N ARG A 99 3.80 -24.04 -13.33
CA ARG A 99 2.83 -25.10 -13.06
C ARG A 99 2.32 -25.77 -14.33
N SER A 100 2.40 -25.11 -15.49
CA SER A 100 2.04 -25.74 -16.76
C SER A 100 2.94 -26.96 -16.99
N GLU A 101 2.36 -28.14 -17.19
CA GLU A 101 3.09 -29.34 -17.59
C GLU A 101 3.35 -29.32 -19.11
N MET A 102 2.34 -28.86 -19.85
CA MET A 102 2.33 -28.81 -21.31
C MET A 102 1.84 -27.46 -21.82
N ILE A 103 2.47 -26.98 -22.88
CA ILE A 103 2.08 -25.74 -23.58
C ILE A 103 1.64 -26.13 -24.99
N LEU A 104 0.37 -25.86 -25.30
CA LEU A 104 -0.21 -26.10 -26.61
C LEU A 104 0.06 -24.92 -27.52
N GLU A 105 0.80 -25.14 -28.59
CA GLU A 105 1.31 -24.13 -29.52
C GLU A 105 0.96 -24.53 -30.95
N GLY A 106 1.29 -23.68 -31.92
CA GLY A 106 1.07 -24.04 -33.31
C GLY A 106 1.89 -23.23 -34.29
N LYS A 107 2.04 -23.78 -35.50
CA LYS A 107 2.60 -23.06 -36.64
C LYS A 107 1.54 -22.89 -37.72
N PHE A 108 1.37 -21.66 -38.20
CA PHE A 108 0.57 -21.36 -39.37
C PHE A 108 1.47 -21.23 -40.60
N GLN A 109 1.05 -21.82 -41.72
CA GLN A 109 1.65 -21.62 -43.04
C GLN A 109 0.54 -21.21 -44.01
N TRP A 110 0.75 -20.10 -44.74
CA TRP A 110 -0.17 -19.64 -45.77
C TRP A 110 0.24 -20.25 -47.12
N ASP A 111 -0.66 -21.00 -47.71
CA ASP A 111 -0.50 -21.64 -49.01
C ASP A 111 -1.47 -21.00 -50.02
N VAL A 112 -1.22 -21.16 -51.32
CA VAL A 112 -2.02 -20.51 -52.38
C VAL A 112 -3.53 -20.84 -52.28
N LYS A 113 -3.88 -22.02 -51.77
CA LYS A 113 -5.26 -22.51 -51.71
C LYS A 113 -5.89 -22.46 -50.31
N GLY A 114 -5.13 -22.07 -49.28
CA GLY A 114 -5.61 -22.15 -47.90
C GLY A 114 -4.54 -21.98 -46.84
N ILE A 115 -4.85 -22.38 -45.62
CA ILE A 115 -4.00 -22.24 -44.43
C ILE A 115 -3.72 -23.63 -43.89
N THR A 116 -2.43 -23.95 -43.71
CA THR A 116 -1.99 -25.15 -43.00
C THR A 116 -1.65 -24.79 -41.56
N PHE A 117 -2.32 -25.44 -40.60
CA PHE A 117 -1.99 -25.35 -39.18
C PHE A 117 -1.29 -26.63 -38.72
N THR A 118 -0.13 -26.50 -38.08
CA THR A 118 0.60 -27.62 -37.48
C THR A 118 0.56 -27.49 -35.96
N PRO A 119 -0.19 -28.34 -35.24
CA PRO A 119 -0.27 -28.29 -33.79
C PRO A 119 1.07 -28.70 -33.17
N LYS A 120 1.41 -28.06 -32.07
CA LYS A 120 2.62 -28.32 -31.30
C LYS A 120 2.29 -28.46 -29.83
N LEU A 121 3.03 -29.32 -29.16
CA LEU A 121 2.98 -29.48 -27.72
C LEU A 121 4.40 -29.39 -27.19
N ARG A 122 4.64 -28.43 -26.31
CA ARG A 122 5.92 -28.25 -25.63
C ARG A 122 5.79 -28.69 -24.18
N TYR A 123 6.67 -29.58 -23.76
CA TYR A 123 6.81 -29.97 -22.36
C TYR A 123 7.61 -28.91 -21.62
N VAL A 124 7.14 -28.48 -20.45
CA VAL A 124 7.84 -27.44 -19.68
C VAL A 124 9.11 -27.98 -19.03
N GLU A 125 9.04 -29.16 -18.42
CA GLU A 125 10.17 -29.76 -17.68
C GLU A 125 11.31 -30.20 -18.60
N SER A 126 11.00 -31.03 -19.60
CA SER A 126 12.02 -31.57 -20.53
C SER A 126 12.40 -30.60 -21.65
N LYS A 127 11.61 -29.54 -21.86
CA LYS A 127 11.69 -28.64 -23.03
C LYS A 127 11.55 -29.35 -24.39
N SER A 128 11.14 -30.62 -24.40
CA SER A 128 10.90 -31.36 -25.63
C SER A 128 9.63 -30.87 -26.32
N THR A 129 9.59 -31.02 -27.65
CA THR A 129 8.42 -30.65 -28.45
C THR A 129 7.93 -31.84 -29.25
N ALA A 130 6.62 -32.01 -29.29
CA ALA A 130 5.92 -32.94 -30.16
C ALA A 130 5.14 -32.13 -31.20
N GLU A 131 5.18 -32.57 -32.46
CA GLU A 131 4.37 -32.00 -33.54
C GLU A 131 3.28 -33.01 -33.89
N GLY A 132 2.03 -32.54 -34.00
CA GLY A 132 0.91 -33.37 -34.43
C GLY A 132 0.68 -33.29 -35.93
N LYS A 133 -0.32 -34.03 -36.42
CA LYS A 133 -0.71 -34.00 -37.84
C LYS A 133 -1.18 -32.60 -38.24
N SER A 134 -0.59 -32.06 -39.30
CA SER A 134 -1.02 -30.78 -39.87
C SER A 134 -2.44 -30.88 -40.46
N VAL A 135 -3.22 -29.82 -40.30
CA VAL A 135 -4.57 -29.69 -40.85
C VAL A 135 -4.56 -28.58 -41.90
N PHE A 136 -5.05 -28.87 -43.10
CA PHE A 136 -5.16 -27.91 -44.20
C PHE A 136 -6.61 -27.46 -44.33
N ILE A 137 -6.83 -26.14 -44.36
CA ILE A 137 -8.15 -25.51 -44.37
C ILE A 137 -8.19 -24.57 -45.56
N LYS A 138 -9.16 -24.75 -46.47
CA LYS A 138 -9.32 -23.86 -47.63
C LYS A 138 -9.76 -22.47 -47.17
N TYR A 139 -9.43 -21.43 -47.95
CA TYR A 139 -9.88 -20.07 -47.62
C TYR A 139 -11.41 -19.96 -47.52
N GLU A 140 -12.16 -20.65 -48.37
CA GLU A 140 -13.63 -20.71 -48.32
C GLU A 140 -14.18 -21.31 -47.01
N GLU A 141 -13.37 -22.11 -46.32
CA GLU A 141 -13.72 -22.81 -45.07
C GLU A 141 -13.05 -22.14 -43.85
N ARG A 142 -12.45 -20.96 -44.01
CA ARG A 142 -11.66 -20.29 -42.96
C ARG A 142 -12.39 -20.11 -41.63
N GLY A 143 -13.71 -19.99 -41.65
CA GLY A 143 -14.51 -19.87 -40.43
C GLY A 143 -14.50 -21.12 -39.53
N THR A 144 -14.07 -22.28 -40.05
CA THR A 144 -13.84 -23.50 -39.25
C THR A 144 -12.51 -23.52 -38.52
N LEU A 145 -11.61 -22.54 -38.77
CA LEU A 145 -10.25 -22.52 -38.20
C LEU A 145 -10.20 -22.73 -36.69
N GLY A 146 -11.05 -22.04 -35.93
CA GLY A 146 -11.07 -22.17 -34.47
C GLY A 146 -11.35 -23.60 -34.02
N PHE A 147 -12.30 -24.27 -34.67
CA PHE A 147 -12.67 -25.66 -34.40
C PHE A 147 -11.58 -26.64 -34.83
N GLU A 148 -11.05 -26.51 -36.05
CA GLU A 148 -10.01 -27.41 -36.57
C GLU A 148 -8.70 -27.29 -35.80
N ILE A 149 -8.33 -26.08 -35.38
CA ILE A 149 -7.16 -25.85 -34.52
C ILE A 149 -7.38 -26.48 -33.15
N GLN A 150 -8.55 -26.25 -32.54
CA GLN A 150 -8.89 -26.87 -31.26
C GLN A 150 -8.76 -28.39 -31.36
N ASN A 151 -9.40 -29.01 -32.35
CA ASN A 151 -9.33 -30.45 -32.59
C ASN A 151 -7.90 -30.95 -32.81
N ALA A 152 -7.10 -30.23 -33.59
CA ALA A 152 -5.71 -30.61 -33.85
C ALA A 152 -4.87 -30.58 -32.56
N LEU A 153 -5.07 -29.58 -31.70
CA LEU A 153 -4.37 -29.45 -30.41
C LEU A 153 -4.84 -30.48 -29.38
N THR A 154 -6.15 -30.71 -29.28
CA THR A 154 -6.71 -31.70 -28.35
C THR A 154 -6.32 -33.12 -28.75
N ASN A 155 -6.37 -33.45 -30.04
CA ASN A 155 -5.90 -34.74 -30.56
C ASN A 155 -4.42 -34.97 -30.26
N LEU A 156 -3.56 -33.95 -30.47
CA LEU A 156 -2.14 -34.04 -30.13
C LEU A 156 -1.95 -34.29 -28.64
N LEU A 157 -2.70 -33.62 -27.77
CA LEU A 157 -2.62 -33.83 -26.33
C LEU A 157 -3.04 -35.26 -25.95
N GLU A 158 -4.18 -35.74 -26.44
CA GLU A 158 -4.68 -37.08 -26.18
C GLU A 158 -3.73 -38.17 -26.67
N GLU A 159 -3.20 -38.02 -27.88
CA GLU A 159 -2.22 -38.93 -28.43
C GLU A 159 -0.94 -38.93 -27.58
N THR A 160 -0.51 -37.76 -27.12
CA THR A 160 0.65 -37.60 -26.25
C THR A 160 0.45 -38.30 -24.90
N ILE A 161 -0.73 -38.19 -24.28
CA ILE A 161 -1.08 -38.90 -23.04
C ILE A 161 -1.01 -40.42 -23.27
N ARG A 162 -1.61 -40.89 -24.36
CA ARG A 162 -1.70 -42.31 -24.72
C ARG A 162 -0.33 -42.91 -25.01
N LEU A 163 0.47 -42.26 -25.86
CA LEU A 163 1.78 -42.76 -26.31
C LEU A 163 2.80 -42.79 -25.18
N ASN A 164 2.81 -41.76 -24.33
CA ASN A 164 3.74 -41.67 -23.20
C ASN A 164 3.23 -42.41 -21.95
N ARG A 165 2.09 -43.11 -22.04
CA ARG A 165 1.46 -43.87 -20.95
C ARG A 165 1.34 -43.04 -19.66
N LEU A 166 1.02 -41.75 -19.80
CA LEU A 166 0.86 -40.88 -18.65
C LEU A 166 -0.31 -41.40 -17.81
N THR A 167 -0.14 -41.50 -16.50
CA THR A 167 -1.21 -41.85 -15.55
C THR A 167 -2.17 -40.69 -15.32
N LYS A 168 -2.53 -39.99 -16.40
CA LYS A 168 -3.34 -38.78 -16.42
C LYS A 168 -4.67 -39.10 -17.10
N ARG A 169 -5.77 -38.53 -16.61
CA ARG A 169 -7.08 -38.65 -17.24
C ARG A 169 -7.08 -37.91 -18.57
N ILE A 170 -7.86 -38.42 -19.51
CA ILE A 170 -8.13 -37.74 -20.77
C ILE A 170 -9.05 -36.56 -20.46
N PRO A 171 -8.68 -35.32 -20.83
CA PRO A 171 -9.53 -34.15 -20.65
C PRO A 171 -10.87 -34.32 -21.37
N LYS A 172 -11.94 -33.78 -20.80
CA LYS A 172 -13.24 -33.66 -21.48
C LYS A 172 -13.34 -32.29 -22.11
N TRP A 173 -13.22 -32.29 -23.43
CA TRP A 173 -13.27 -31.08 -24.26
C TRP A 173 -14.70 -30.59 -24.47
N SER A 174 -14.89 -29.28 -24.32
CA SER A 174 -16.08 -28.60 -24.86
C SER A 174 -15.76 -28.19 -26.29
N LEU A 175 -16.30 -28.94 -27.26
CA LEU A 175 -16.15 -28.63 -28.68
C LEU A 175 -17.26 -27.68 -29.12
N LEU A 176 -16.94 -26.80 -30.09
CA LEU A 176 -17.91 -25.93 -30.74
C LEU A 176 -19.04 -26.75 -31.37
N SER A 177 -20.29 -26.34 -31.14
CA SER A 177 -21.42 -26.88 -31.88
C SER A 177 -21.43 -26.31 -33.30
N LYS A 178 -22.17 -26.94 -34.22
CA LYS A 178 -22.21 -26.51 -35.63
C LYS A 178 -22.73 -25.09 -35.80
N GLU A 179 -23.58 -24.63 -34.89
CA GLU A 179 -24.18 -23.30 -34.87
C GLU A 179 -23.19 -22.21 -34.42
N GLU A 180 -22.09 -22.59 -33.76
CA GLU A 180 -21.03 -21.68 -33.31
C GLU A 180 -19.88 -21.56 -34.32
N ILE A 181 -19.90 -22.37 -35.39
CA ILE A 181 -18.92 -22.31 -36.47
C ILE A 181 -19.27 -21.14 -37.39
N LEU A 182 -18.31 -20.24 -37.59
CA LEU A 182 -18.45 -19.08 -38.45
C LEU A 182 -18.35 -19.50 -39.93
N SER A 183 -19.03 -18.76 -40.80
CA SER A 183 -18.69 -18.71 -42.23
C SER A 183 -17.40 -17.92 -42.46
N GLU A 184 -16.84 -18.01 -43.67
CA GLU A 184 -15.62 -17.26 -44.05
C GLU A 184 -15.79 -15.75 -43.84
N SER A 185 -16.91 -15.19 -44.30
CA SER A 185 -17.18 -13.75 -44.24
C SER A 185 -17.36 -13.27 -42.80
N GLU A 186 -18.04 -14.07 -41.97
CA GLU A 186 -18.21 -13.79 -40.54
C GLU A 186 -16.88 -13.85 -39.79
N PHE A 187 -16.02 -14.83 -40.10
CA PHE A 187 -14.68 -14.95 -39.51
C PHE A 187 -13.78 -13.77 -39.90
N VAL A 188 -13.75 -13.42 -41.18
CA VAL A 188 -12.98 -12.25 -41.65
C VAL A 188 -13.47 -10.99 -40.95
N LYS A 189 -14.78 -10.80 -40.84
CA LYS A 189 -15.34 -9.66 -40.12
C LYS A 189 -14.92 -9.67 -38.65
N LEU A 190 -15.02 -10.81 -37.96
CA LEU A 190 -14.60 -10.93 -36.56
C LEU A 190 -13.10 -10.69 -36.37
N SER A 191 -12.26 -11.07 -37.34
CA SER A 191 -10.80 -10.88 -37.28
C SER A 191 -10.38 -9.41 -37.26
N GLU A 192 -11.26 -8.49 -37.65
CA GLU A 192 -11.05 -7.05 -37.52
C GLU A 192 -11.14 -6.55 -36.07
N TRP A 193 -11.58 -7.40 -35.12
CA TRP A 193 -11.64 -7.07 -33.70
C TRP A 193 -10.27 -6.68 -33.14
N GLN A 194 -10.16 -5.44 -32.67
CA GLN A 194 -8.96 -4.92 -32.03
C GLN A 194 -9.20 -4.71 -30.53
N VAL A 195 -8.38 -5.34 -29.69
CA VAL A 195 -8.49 -5.20 -28.23
C VAL A 195 -8.07 -3.80 -27.76
N LYS A 196 -7.20 -3.12 -28.53
CA LYS A 196 -6.57 -1.83 -28.16
C LYS A 196 -7.30 -0.59 -28.68
N SER A 197 -8.44 -0.74 -29.37
CA SER A 197 -9.24 0.40 -29.88
C SER A 197 -10.10 1.05 -28.78
N SER A 198 -10.66 2.23 -29.06
CA SER A 198 -11.49 2.95 -28.09
C SER A 198 -12.75 2.16 -27.70
N LEU A 199 -13.36 2.49 -26.55
CA LEU A 199 -14.56 1.79 -26.06
C LEU A 199 -15.73 1.96 -27.04
N GLU A 200 -15.87 3.14 -27.64
CA GLU A 200 -16.88 3.47 -28.65
C GLU A 200 -16.67 2.69 -29.95
N GLU A 201 -15.43 2.58 -30.43
CA GLU A 201 -15.08 1.79 -31.62
C GLU A 201 -15.37 0.30 -31.39
N ARG A 202 -14.97 -0.25 -30.24
CA ARG A 202 -15.25 -1.64 -29.87
C ARG A 202 -16.74 -1.91 -29.75
N LYS A 203 -17.50 -0.98 -29.18
CA LYS A 203 -18.97 -1.08 -29.05
C LYS A 203 -19.65 -1.06 -30.42
N SER A 204 -19.30 -0.08 -31.27
CA SER A 204 -19.83 0.07 -32.62
C SER A 204 -19.54 -1.17 -33.46
N PHE A 205 -18.31 -1.70 -33.36
CA PHE A 205 -17.91 -2.92 -34.04
C PHE A 205 -18.78 -4.11 -33.66
N LEU A 206 -18.94 -4.39 -32.35
CA LEU A 206 -19.77 -5.52 -31.90
C LEU A 206 -21.24 -5.36 -32.30
N GLN A 207 -21.78 -4.14 -32.31
CA GLN A 207 -23.14 -3.86 -32.79
C GLN A 207 -23.30 -4.04 -34.30
N SER A 208 -22.22 -3.91 -35.07
CA SER A 208 -22.22 -4.08 -36.52
C SER A 208 -22.13 -5.54 -36.99
N LEU A 209 -21.84 -6.49 -36.09
CA LEU A 209 -21.72 -7.90 -36.45
C LEU A 209 -23.10 -8.47 -36.83
N PRO A 210 -23.27 -9.07 -38.03
CA PRO A 210 -24.55 -9.59 -38.49
C PRO A 210 -24.90 -10.96 -37.88
N PHE A 211 -24.07 -11.48 -36.98
CA PHE A 211 -24.18 -12.79 -36.37
C PHE A 211 -23.94 -12.68 -34.86
N LYS A 212 -24.42 -13.69 -34.13
CA LYS A 212 -24.25 -13.79 -32.69
C LYS A 212 -23.85 -15.22 -32.33
N ILE A 213 -22.58 -15.37 -31.96
CA ILE A 213 -22.03 -16.58 -31.35
C ILE A 213 -21.70 -16.32 -29.89
N GLU A 214 -21.48 -17.39 -29.12
CA GLU A 214 -21.17 -17.29 -27.70
C GLU A 214 -19.95 -16.40 -27.42
N TYR A 215 -18.89 -16.52 -28.23
CA TYR A 215 -17.69 -15.70 -28.06
C TYR A 215 -17.97 -14.20 -28.24
N THR A 216 -18.81 -13.83 -29.22
CA THR A 216 -19.22 -12.44 -29.43
C THR A 216 -20.12 -11.92 -28.30
N GLU A 217 -20.95 -12.78 -27.71
CA GLU A 217 -21.74 -12.45 -26.53
C GLU A 217 -20.83 -12.23 -25.31
N PHE A 218 -19.83 -13.08 -25.11
CA PHE A 218 -18.81 -12.87 -24.08
C PHE A 218 -18.08 -11.53 -24.26
N LEU A 219 -17.65 -11.19 -25.47
CA LEU A 219 -17.02 -9.89 -25.76
C LEU A 219 -17.95 -8.70 -25.46
N TRP A 220 -19.23 -8.82 -25.81
CA TRP A 220 -20.24 -7.79 -25.54
C TRP A 220 -20.38 -7.50 -24.05
N TYR A 221 -20.53 -8.53 -23.21
CA TYR A 221 -20.64 -8.34 -21.77
C TYR A 221 -19.33 -7.91 -21.13
N LYS A 222 -18.19 -8.45 -21.58
CA LYS A 222 -16.86 -8.01 -21.12
C LYS A 222 -16.68 -6.51 -21.33
N LEU A 223 -17.08 -5.98 -22.50
CA LEU A 223 -17.05 -4.55 -22.79
C LEU A 223 -17.98 -3.75 -21.86
N ARG A 224 -19.20 -4.24 -21.62
CA ARG A 224 -20.15 -3.57 -20.73
C ARG A 224 -19.67 -3.54 -19.27
N LEU A 225 -18.95 -4.56 -18.82
CA LEU A 225 -18.36 -4.62 -17.48
C LEU A 225 -17.21 -3.62 -17.29
N GLU A 226 -16.59 -3.09 -18.35
CA GLU A 226 -15.58 -2.02 -18.22
C GLU A 226 -16.19 -0.75 -17.57
N LYS A 227 -17.50 -0.52 -17.74
CA LYS A 227 -18.24 0.52 -17.02
C LYS A 227 -18.58 0.03 -15.60
N GLN A 228 -17.66 0.26 -14.67
CA GLN A 228 -17.77 -0.09 -13.25
C GLN A 228 -18.69 0.87 -12.47
N THR A 229 -19.97 0.97 -12.87
CA THR A 229 -21.01 1.72 -12.13
C THR A 229 -22.09 0.79 -11.60
N GLU A 230 -22.62 1.08 -10.42
CA GLU A 230 -23.60 0.20 -9.76
C GLU A 230 -24.87 -0.03 -10.60
N GLU A 231 -25.39 1.02 -11.23
CA GLU A 231 -26.56 0.92 -12.11
C GLU A 231 -26.31 -0.01 -13.31
N ASN A 232 -25.17 0.15 -13.98
CA ASN A 232 -24.81 -0.66 -15.13
C ASN A 232 -24.64 -2.14 -14.75
N LEU A 233 -23.96 -2.42 -13.64
CA LEU A 233 -23.76 -3.79 -13.16
C LEU A 233 -25.07 -4.46 -12.74
N LYS A 234 -25.99 -3.73 -12.10
CA LYS A 234 -27.34 -4.23 -11.78
C LYS A 234 -28.12 -4.56 -13.04
N ASP A 235 -28.06 -3.71 -14.06
CA ASP A 235 -28.79 -3.94 -15.31
C ASP A 235 -28.23 -5.11 -16.11
N ILE A 236 -26.91 -5.27 -16.15
CA ILE A 236 -26.27 -6.48 -16.71
C ILE A 236 -26.74 -7.73 -15.96
N TRP A 237 -26.77 -7.70 -14.62
CA TRP A 237 -27.20 -8.86 -13.84
C TRP A 237 -28.68 -9.20 -14.04
N LYS A 238 -29.57 -8.20 -14.17
CA LYS A 238 -31.00 -8.44 -14.49
C LYS A 238 -31.18 -9.18 -15.81
N GLU A 239 -30.36 -8.86 -16.82
CA GLU A 239 -30.41 -9.49 -18.14
C GLU A 239 -29.88 -10.94 -18.12
N VAL A 240 -28.89 -11.21 -17.27
CA VAL A 240 -28.08 -12.45 -17.35
C VAL A 240 -28.35 -13.43 -16.20
N GLY A 241 -28.52 -12.94 -14.97
CA GLY A 241 -28.45 -13.72 -13.74
C GLY A 241 -29.49 -14.84 -13.60
N SER A 242 -30.61 -14.76 -14.31
CA SER A 242 -31.63 -15.81 -14.34
C SER A 242 -31.98 -16.28 -15.76
N ASN A 243 -31.20 -15.87 -16.76
CA ASN A 243 -31.47 -16.22 -18.15
C ASN A 243 -30.81 -17.57 -18.50
N PRO A 244 -31.59 -18.64 -18.72
CA PRO A 244 -31.04 -19.97 -19.00
C PRO A 244 -30.38 -20.06 -20.39
N LYS A 245 -30.65 -19.09 -21.28
CA LYS A 245 -30.01 -19.04 -22.61
C LYS A 245 -28.55 -18.58 -22.55
N ILE A 246 -28.18 -17.86 -21.50
CA ILE A 246 -26.79 -17.44 -21.29
C ILE A 246 -25.99 -18.64 -20.77
N GLN A 247 -24.73 -18.76 -21.19
CA GLN A 247 -23.90 -19.87 -20.70
C GLN A 247 -23.43 -19.67 -19.25
N SER A 248 -23.23 -20.78 -18.55
CA SER A 248 -22.82 -20.79 -17.15
C SER A 248 -21.47 -20.10 -16.91
N GLN A 249 -20.50 -20.29 -17.81
CA GLN A 249 -19.18 -19.63 -17.73
C GLN A 249 -19.29 -18.10 -17.85
N LEU A 250 -20.17 -17.59 -18.72
CA LEU A 250 -20.41 -16.15 -18.84
C LEU A 250 -21.12 -15.58 -17.60
N ARG A 251 -22.15 -16.27 -17.08
CA ARG A 251 -22.80 -15.91 -15.80
C ARG A 251 -21.79 -15.86 -14.66
N PHE A 252 -20.88 -16.84 -14.59
CA PHE A 252 -19.78 -16.88 -13.62
C PHE A 252 -18.91 -15.62 -13.68
N HIS A 253 -18.40 -15.25 -14.86
CA HIS A 253 -17.53 -14.08 -15.00
C HIS A 253 -18.22 -12.77 -14.61
N ILE A 254 -19.50 -12.61 -15.00
CA ILE A 254 -20.29 -11.44 -14.62
C ILE A 254 -20.49 -11.40 -13.11
N ALA A 255 -20.94 -12.50 -12.48
CA ALA A 255 -21.13 -12.55 -11.04
C ALA A 255 -19.83 -12.29 -10.26
N LYS A 256 -18.71 -12.88 -10.69
CA LYS A 256 -17.39 -12.63 -10.09
C LYS A 256 -17.00 -11.16 -10.18
N ASN A 257 -17.15 -10.53 -11.36
CA ASN A 257 -16.80 -9.11 -11.54
C ASN A 257 -17.67 -8.18 -10.67
N ILE A 258 -18.97 -8.45 -10.58
CA ILE A 258 -19.88 -7.68 -9.70
C ILE A 258 -19.50 -7.86 -8.23
N SER A 259 -19.10 -9.07 -7.83
CA SER A 259 -18.62 -9.34 -6.47
C SER A 259 -17.34 -8.54 -6.16
N GLU A 260 -16.37 -8.53 -7.07
CA GLU A 260 -15.13 -7.76 -6.95
C GLU A 260 -15.40 -6.24 -6.85
N PHE A 261 -16.36 -5.72 -7.62
CA PHE A 261 -16.81 -4.34 -7.54
C PHE A 261 -17.33 -3.98 -6.14
N TYR A 262 -18.24 -4.79 -5.59
CA TYR A 262 -18.80 -4.53 -4.27
C TYR A 262 -17.79 -4.75 -3.14
N PHE A 263 -16.86 -5.69 -3.31
CA PHE A 263 -15.74 -5.88 -2.38
C PHE A 263 -14.85 -4.63 -2.32
N ALA A 264 -14.49 -4.06 -3.47
CA ALA A 264 -13.69 -2.83 -3.55
C ALA A 264 -14.40 -1.60 -2.92
N LYS A 265 -15.72 -1.60 -2.90
CA LYS A 265 -16.54 -0.57 -2.22
C LYS A 265 -16.76 -0.82 -0.72
N ALA A 266 -16.20 -1.89 -0.16
CA ALA A 266 -16.47 -2.36 1.20
C ALA A 266 -17.96 -2.67 1.48
N GLU A 267 -18.74 -3.01 0.45
CA GLU A 267 -20.13 -3.47 0.56
C GLU A 267 -20.17 -5.01 0.62
N TYR A 268 -19.61 -5.57 1.69
CA TYR A 268 -19.32 -7.01 1.79
C TYR A 268 -20.54 -7.91 1.69
N ALA A 269 -21.70 -7.50 2.21
CA ALA A 269 -22.94 -8.26 2.09
C ALA A 269 -23.34 -8.52 0.63
N LYS A 270 -23.21 -7.51 -0.26
CA LYS A 270 -23.47 -7.68 -1.70
C LYS A 270 -22.36 -8.48 -2.36
N ALA A 271 -21.11 -8.26 -1.98
CA ALA A 271 -19.99 -9.05 -2.49
C ALA A 271 -20.20 -10.56 -2.22
N ILE A 272 -20.70 -10.92 -1.03
CA ILE A 272 -21.05 -12.29 -0.62
C ILE A 272 -22.16 -12.87 -1.51
N GLU A 273 -23.22 -12.12 -1.80
CA GLU A 273 -24.33 -12.55 -2.66
C GLU A 273 -23.82 -12.97 -4.05
N PHE A 274 -23.05 -12.08 -4.70
CA PHE A 274 -22.56 -12.32 -6.05
C PHE A 274 -21.43 -13.37 -6.11
N ALA A 275 -20.58 -13.45 -5.08
CA ALA A 275 -19.58 -14.52 -4.98
C ALA A 275 -20.26 -15.90 -4.86
N ASN A 276 -21.36 -16.00 -4.12
CA ASN A 276 -22.16 -17.23 -4.05
C ASN A 276 -22.81 -17.57 -5.40
N ALA A 277 -23.31 -16.58 -6.14
CA ALA A 277 -23.83 -16.80 -7.48
C ALA A 277 -22.76 -17.34 -8.43
N ALA A 278 -21.55 -16.76 -8.41
CA ALA A 278 -20.41 -17.25 -9.19
C ALA A 278 -20.01 -18.68 -8.79
N LYS A 279 -19.91 -18.98 -7.49
CA LYS A 279 -19.62 -20.32 -6.95
C LYS A 279 -20.60 -21.36 -7.51
N ARG A 280 -21.91 -21.08 -7.46
CA ARG A 280 -22.96 -22.00 -7.95
C ARG A 280 -22.82 -22.33 -9.44
N GLU A 281 -22.44 -21.36 -10.28
CA GLU A 281 -22.22 -21.61 -11.71
C GLU A 281 -21.06 -22.58 -11.96
N LYS A 282 -19.94 -22.44 -11.24
CA LYS A 282 -18.81 -23.39 -11.33
C LYS A 282 -19.17 -24.78 -10.79
N GLU A 283 -19.97 -24.87 -9.73
CA GLU A 283 -20.45 -26.14 -9.19
C GLU A 283 -21.41 -26.85 -10.16
N ASN A 284 -22.35 -26.13 -10.76
CA ASN A 284 -23.27 -26.65 -11.75
C ASN A 284 -22.55 -27.15 -13.02
N SER A 285 -21.49 -26.45 -13.44
CA SER A 285 -20.63 -26.84 -14.57
C SER A 285 -19.55 -27.87 -14.22
N LYS A 286 -19.47 -28.32 -12.96
CA LYS A 286 -18.45 -29.27 -12.45
C LYS A 286 -17.01 -28.78 -12.62
N LEU A 287 -16.80 -27.46 -12.66
CA LEU A 287 -15.50 -26.80 -12.80
C LEU A 287 -14.95 -26.34 -11.44
N VAL A 288 -14.98 -27.22 -10.43
CA VAL A 288 -14.56 -26.91 -9.05
C VAL A 288 -13.05 -27.08 -8.82
N PHE A 289 -12.37 -27.86 -9.66
CA PHE A 289 -10.91 -28.03 -9.61
C PHE A 289 -10.21 -27.04 -10.55
N HIS A 290 -10.38 -25.75 -10.28
CA HIS A 290 -9.85 -24.67 -11.14
C HIS A 290 -9.41 -23.47 -10.31
N SER A 291 -8.39 -22.72 -10.76
CA SER A 291 -7.90 -21.55 -10.01
C SER A 291 -8.99 -20.49 -9.83
N GLU A 292 -9.79 -20.25 -10.88
CA GLU A 292 -10.91 -19.29 -10.80
C GLU A 292 -11.95 -19.63 -9.72
N TYR A 293 -12.18 -20.92 -9.45
CA TYR A 293 -13.09 -21.34 -8.38
C TYR A 293 -12.46 -21.11 -7.01
N ALA A 294 -11.15 -21.39 -6.87
CA ALA A 294 -10.39 -21.04 -5.67
C ALA A 294 -10.40 -19.52 -5.40
N ASP A 295 -10.21 -18.70 -6.44
CA ASP A 295 -10.29 -17.24 -6.34
C ASP A 295 -11.67 -16.79 -5.83
N THR A 296 -12.76 -17.36 -6.37
CA THR A 296 -14.14 -17.00 -6.00
C THR A 296 -14.47 -17.42 -4.56
N ILE A 297 -14.07 -18.62 -4.15
CA ILE A 297 -14.24 -19.05 -2.76
C ILE A 297 -13.40 -18.20 -1.82
N SER A 298 -12.16 -17.88 -2.22
CA SER A 298 -11.30 -16.98 -1.44
C SER A 298 -11.96 -15.61 -1.28
N LEU A 299 -12.49 -15.03 -2.36
CA LEU A 299 -13.24 -13.76 -2.32
C LEU A 299 -14.44 -13.83 -1.37
N LEU A 300 -15.22 -14.91 -1.41
CA LEU A 300 -16.33 -15.13 -0.48
C LEU A 300 -15.85 -15.18 0.98
N GLY A 301 -14.78 -15.94 1.26
CA GLY A 301 -14.16 -16.02 2.58
C GLY A 301 -13.65 -14.66 3.08
N LYS A 302 -12.93 -13.91 2.22
CA LYS A 302 -12.45 -12.54 2.50
C LYS A 302 -13.61 -11.60 2.85
N SER A 303 -14.67 -11.59 2.05
CA SER A 303 -15.85 -10.78 2.30
C SER A 303 -16.53 -11.14 3.63
N LEU A 304 -16.66 -12.43 3.95
CA LEU A 304 -17.24 -12.88 5.22
C LEU A 304 -16.41 -12.45 6.43
N VAL A 305 -15.08 -12.53 6.36
CA VAL A 305 -14.20 -12.02 7.42
C VAL A 305 -14.43 -10.53 7.66
N LEU A 306 -14.46 -9.73 6.60
CA LEU A 306 -14.61 -8.28 6.70
C LEU A 306 -16.04 -7.84 7.06
N ASP A 307 -17.04 -8.67 6.78
CA ASP A 307 -18.43 -8.54 7.25
C ASP A 307 -18.61 -8.98 8.72
N GLY A 308 -17.57 -9.55 9.35
CA GLY A 308 -17.57 -10.01 10.75
C GLY A 308 -18.06 -11.45 10.97
N LYS A 309 -18.36 -12.21 9.90
CA LYS A 309 -18.84 -13.61 9.95
C LYS A 309 -17.68 -14.60 9.90
N LYS A 310 -16.87 -14.59 10.95
CA LYS A 310 -15.56 -15.29 11.02
C LYS A 310 -15.69 -16.82 10.98
N GLU A 311 -16.67 -17.37 11.67
CA GLU A 311 -16.93 -18.82 11.77
C GLU A 311 -17.44 -19.41 10.45
N GLU A 312 -18.08 -18.61 9.59
CA GLU A 312 -18.45 -19.04 8.24
C GLU A 312 -17.26 -18.92 7.28
N ALA A 313 -16.47 -17.85 7.42
CA ALA A 313 -15.33 -17.58 6.56
C ALA A 313 -14.25 -18.67 6.59
N ILE A 314 -14.04 -19.33 7.75
CA ILE A 314 -13.00 -20.35 7.92
C ILE A 314 -13.17 -21.52 6.96
N PHE A 315 -14.42 -21.92 6.69
CA PHE A 315 -14.72 -23.00 5.76
C PHE A 315 -14.26 -22.64 4.34
N TYR A 316 -14.59 -21.43 3.89
CA TYR A 316 -14.26 -20.97 2.55
C TYR A 316 -12.76 -20.74 2.37
N LEU A 317 -12.09 -20.03 3.29
CA LEU A 317 -10.65 -19.78 3.18
C LEU A 317 -9.81 -21.07 3.27
N THR A 318 -10.23 -22.03 4.12
CA THR A 318 -9.58 -23.36 4.19
C THR A 318 -9.77 -24.13 2.89
N SER A 319 -10.98 -24.09 2.31
CA SER A 319 -11.27 -24.78 1.06
C SER A 319 -10.48 -24.19 -0.11
N ALA A 320 -10.46 -22.86 -0.25
CA ALA A 320 -9.65 -22.18 -1.25
C ALA A 320 -8.15 -22.51 -1.09
N LYS A 321 -7.62 -22.46 0.13
CA LYS A 321 -6.23 -22.86 0.43
C LYS A 321 -5.95 -24.27 -0.04
N LYS A 322 -6.84 -25.22 0.29
CA LYS A 322 -6.66 -26.62 -0.11
C LYS A 322 -6.65 -26.79 -1.63
N ILE A 323 -7.49 -26.04 -2.33
CA ILE A 323 -7.51 -26.04 -3.80
C ILE A 323 -6.21 -25.43 -4.34
N TYR A 324 -5.72 -24.29 -3.81
CA TYR A 324 -4.43 -23.72 -4.22
C TYR A 324 -3.26 -24.68 -3.97
N GLU A 325 -3.22 -25.35 -2.83
CA GLU A 325 -2.22 -26.39 -2.53
C GLU A 325 -2.24 -27.49 -3.58
N THR A 326 -3.44 -28.00 -3.86
CA THR A 326 -3.62 -29.10 -4.82
C THR A 326 -3.27 -28.62 -6.24
N LEU A 327 -3.60 -27.39 -6.61
CA LEU A 327 -3.21 -26.82 -7.90
C LEU A 327 -1.72 -26.45 -7.98
N GLY A 328 -0.97 -26.45 -6.87
CA GLY A 328 0.41 -25.97 -6.83
C GLY A 328 0.53 -24.44 -6.99
N LEU A 329 -0.49 -23.70 -6.55
CA LEU A 329 -0.65 -22.25 -6.73
C LEU A 329 -0.62 -21.48 -5.40
N THR A 330 -0.06 -22.04 -4.33
CA THR A 330 0.04 -21.36 -3.01
C THR A 330 0.93 -20.12 -3.04
N LEU A 331 1.87 -20.05 -3.97
CA LEU A 331 2.75 -18.89 -4.18
C LEU A 331 2.21 -17.93 -5.25
N ASP A 332 1.07 -18.23 -5.88
CA ASP A 332 0.39 -17.30 -6.76
C ASP A 332 -0.16 -16.11 -5.93
N PRO A 333 -0.23 -14.88 -6.46
CA PRO A 333 -0.71 -13.72 -5.70
C PRO A 333 -2.05 -13.95 -4.99
N MET A 334 -3.00 -14.63 -5.64
CA MET A 334 -4.30 -14.96 -5.03
C MET A 334 -4.19 -16.02 -3.93
N GLY A 335 -3.25 -16.96 -4.08
CA GLY A 335 -2.93 -17.97 -3.05
C GLY A 335 -2.31 -17.33 -1.81
N ILE A 336 -1.32 -16.45 -1.99
CA ILE A 336 -0.66 -15.72 -0.90
C ILE A 336 -1.66 -14.85 -0.15
N GLU A 337 -2.53 -14.15 -0.88
CA GLU A 337 -3.57 -13.33 -0.26
C GLU A 337 -4.57 -14.16 0.54
N ASN A 338 -5.00 -15.30 0.01
CA ASN A 338 -5.85 -16.23 0.74
C ASN A 338 -5.18 -16.70 2.03
N SER A 339 -3.90 -17.07 1.97
CA SER A 339 -3.09 -17.44 3.13
C SER A 339 -2.98 -16.31 4.15
N TYR A 340 -2.86 -15.06 3.70
CA TYR A 340 -2.82 -13.91 4.61
C TYR A 340 -4.15 -13.78 5.38
N PHE A 341 -5.28 -13.75 4.69
CA PHE A 341 -6.59 -13.70 5.34
C PHE A 341 -6.84 -14.90 6.25
N TYR A 342 -6.47 -16.10 5.81
CA TYR A 342 -6.60 -17.32 6.59
C TYR A 342 -5.79 -17.27 7.88
N GLY A 343 -4.52 -16.85 7.81
CA GLY A 343 -3.65 -16.70 8.98
C GLY A 343 -4.21 -15.69 10.01
N LEU A 344 -4.76 -14.56 9.56
CA LEU A 344 -5.38 -13.59 10.45
C LEU A 344 -6.71 -14.09 11.05
N LEU A 345 -7.50 -14.83 10.27
CA LEU A 345 -8.73 -15.45 10.77
C LEU A 345 -8.42 -16.49 11.84
N LEU A 346 -7.36 -17.30 11.67
CA LEU A 346 -6.91 -18.25 12.68
C LEU A 346 -6.54 -17.54 13.99
N HIS A 347 -5.89 -16.37 13.93
CA HIS A 347 -5.63 -15.55 15.12
C HIS A 347 -6.95 -15.17 15.82
N ASP A 348 -7.94 -14.70 15.05
CA ASP A 348 -9.23 -14.27 15.62
C ASP A 348 -10.04 -15.43 16.21
N LEU A 349 -9.84 -16.65 15.71
CA LEU A 349 -10.38 -17.90 16.25
C LEU A 349 -9.52 -18.51 17.36
N ASN A 350 -8.54 -17.76 17.88
CA ASN A 350 -7.62 -18.15 18.95
C ASN A 350 -6.78 -19.41 18.62
N GLN A 351 -6.43 -19.61 17.35
CA GLN A 351 -5.52 -20.66 16.86
C GLN A 351 -4.14 -20.05 16.53
N LEU A 352 -3.46 -19.56 17.57
CA LEU A 352 -2.29 -18.69 17.43
C LEU A 352 -1.09 -19.38 16.77
N GLU A 353 -0.83 -20.65 17.07
CA GLU A 353 0.30 -21.40 16.48
C GLU A 353 0.11 -21.61 14.98
N LEU A 354 -1.12 -21.96 14.56
CA LEU A 354 -1.47 -22.12 13.15
C LEU A 354 -1.43 -20.76 12.42
N SER A 355 -1.89 -19.70 13.08
CA SER A 355 -1.77 -18.34 12.57
C SER A 355 -0.31 -17.95 12.34
N ALA A 356 0.57 -18.18 13.32
CA ALA A 356 2.00 -17.88 13.20
C ALA A 356 2.65 -18.68 12.06
N TYR A 357 2.34 -19.97 11.94
CA TYR A 357 2.82 -20.83 10.86
C TYR A 357 2.39 -20.30 9.48
N GLU A 358 1.12 -19.93 9.33
CA GLU A 358 0.60 -19.44 8.05
C GLU A 358 1.20 -18.09 7.67
N LEU A 359 1.23 -17.13 8.61
CA LEU A 359 1.72 -15.77 8.36
C LEU A 359 3.24 -15.74 8.13
N SER A 360 4.02 -16.55 8.86
CA SER A 360 5.46 -16.70 8.60
C SER A 360 5.72 -17.35 7.23
N GLY A 361 4.87 -18.29 6.81
CA GLY A 361 4.95 -18.95 5.51
C GLY A 361 4.81 -18.00 4.31
N ILE A 362 4.21 -16.82 4.49
CA ILE A 362 4.06 -15.79 3.44
C ILE A 362 5.03 -14.61 3.57
N GLN A 363 5.86 -14.58 4.60
CA GLN A 363 6.83 -13.50 4.80
C GLN A 363 7.82 -13.44 3.63
N GLY A 364 8.10 -12.22 3.16
CA GLY A 364 8.98 -11.99 2.00
C GLY A 364 8.40 -12.35 0.63
N LYS A 365 7.15 -12.83 0.57
CA LYS A 365 6.47 -13.23 -0.69
C LYS A 365 5.48 -12.19 -1.20
N LEU A 366 5.25 -11.11 -0.45
CA LEU A 366 4.34 -10.03 -0.81
C LEU A 366 5.01 -9.06 -1.78
N GLY A 367 4.27 -8.62 -2.81
CA GLY A 367 4.81 -7.75 -3.86
C GLY A 367 4.97 -6.27 -3.47
N ASN A 368 4.48 -5.87 -2.30
CA ASN A 368 4.48 -4.48 -1.85
C ASN A 368 5.09 -4.35 -0.44
N VAL A 369 5.98 -3.38 -0.25
CA VAL A 369 6.62 -3.07 1.04
C VAL A 369 5.60 -2.72 2.12
N TYR A 370 4.52 -2.01 1.79
CA TYR A 370 3.46 -1.70 2.76
C TYR A 370 2.74 -2.96 3.22
N GLN A 371 2.44 -3.89 2.29
CA GLN A 371 1.86 -5.19 2.66
C GLN A 371 2.77 -5.94 3.64
N SER A 372 4.08 -5.87 3.43
CA SER A 372 5.08 -6.46 4.32
C SER A 372 5.10 -5.81 5.70
N ILE A 373 5.02 -4.47 5.77
CA ILE A 373 4.95 -3.73 7.05
C ILE A 373 3.74 -4.18 7.89
N TYR A 374 2.56 -4.30 7.27
CA TYR A 374 1.37 -4.78 7.98
C TYR A 374 1.48 -6.26 8.36
N LEU A 375 2.07 -7.10 7.50
CA LEU A 375 2.29 -8.52 7.80
C LEU A 375 3.22 -8.69 9.01
N ASP A 376 4.34 -7.97 9.03
CA ASP A 376 5.32 -8.06 10.13
C ASP A 376 4.70 -7.63 11.46
N TYR A 377 3.88 -6.58 11.48
CA TYR A 377 3.11 -6.19 12.68
C TYR A 377 2.15 -7.29 13.12
N ASN A 378 1.36 -7.83 12.19
CA ASN A 378 0.38 -8.88 12.50
C ASN A 378 1.07 -10.13 13.04
N LEU A 379 2.17 -10.56 12.41
CA LEU A 379 2.95 -11.70 12.86
C LEU A 379 3.59 -11.43 14.23
N ALA A 380 4.17 -10.24 14.46
CA ALA A 380 4.71 -9.86 15.76
C ALA A 380 3.64 -9.87 16.86
N LEU A 381 2.41 -9.45 16.55
CA LEU A 381 1.29 -9.51 17.49
C LEU A 381 0.93 -10.96 17.86
N VAL A 382 0.91 -11.87 16.87
CA VAL A 382 0.68 -13.30 17.11
C VAL A 382 1.80 -13.90 17.96
N LEU A 383 3.06 -13.60 17.63
CA LEU A 383 4.22 -14.07 18.42
C LEU A 383 4.19 -13.54 19.86
N TYR A 384 3.83 -12.28 20.06
CA TYR A 384 3.65 -11.70 21.39
C TYR A 384 2.61 -12.49 22.19
N LYS A 385 1.45 -12.80 21.59
CA LYS A 385 0.38 -13.57 22.26
C LYS A 385 0.79 -15.02 22.55
N LEU A 386 1.70 -15.59 21.76
CA LEU A 386 2.31 -16.91 22.01
C LEU A 386 3.42 -16.88 23.09
N GLY A 387 3.73 -15.71 23.66
CA GLY A 387 4.84 -15.54 24.59
C GLY A 387 6.22 -15.65 23.94
N ARG A 388 6.33 -15.41 22.63
CA ARG A 388 7.58 -15.40 21.86
C ARG A 388 8.06 -13.96 21.68
N TYR A 389 8.38 -13.29 22.79
CA TYR A 389 8.61 -11.84 22.81
C TYR A 389 9.88 -11.40 22.08
N GLU A 390 10.99 -12.14 22.21
CA GLU A 390 12.21 -11.89 21.43
C GLU A 390 11.94 -11.88 19.91
N GLY A 391 11.16 -12.84 19.41
CA GLY A 391 10.77 -12.91 18.01
C GLY A 391 9.88 -11.74 17.58
N ALA A 392 8.93 -11.34 18.44
CA ALA A 392 8.11 -10.15 18.21
C ALA A 392 8.95 -8.86 18.17
N ILE A 393 9.92 -8.71 19.09
CA ILE A 393 10.86 -7.58 19.15
C ILE A 393 11.69 -7.50 17.86
N SER A 394 12.27 -8.62 17.43
CA SER A 394 13.08 -8.69 16.22
C SER A 394 12.28 -8.28 14.99
N LEU A 395 11.06 -8.80 14.82
CA LEU A 395 10.19 -8.44 13.71
C LEU A 395 9.80 -6.95 13.73
N LEU A 396 9.47 -6.39 14.89
CA LEU A 396 9.11 -4.97 15.01
C LEU A 396 10.29 -4.04 14.72
N GLN A 397 11.53 -4.46 15.04
CA GLN A 397 12.73 -3.71 14.67
C GLN A 397 12.96 -3.75 13.16
N GLU A 398 12.86 -4.91 12.51
CA GLU A 398 12.95 -5.02 11.05
C GLU A 398 11.85 -4.23 10.34
N GLN A 399 10.62 -4.31 10.84
CA GLN A 399 9.50 -3.53 10.34
C GLN A 399 9.78 -2.03 10.47
N ARG A 400 10.34 -1.58 11.59
CA ARG A 400 10.71 -0.18 11.81
C ARG A 400 11.70 0.32 10.76
N LYS A 401 12.69 -0.50 10.36
CA LYS A 401 13.60 -0.14 9.25
C LYS A 401 12.84 0.12 7.96
N LYS A 402 11.92 -0.78 7.57
CA LYS A 402 11.05 -0.62 6.39
C LYS A 402 10.22 0.66 6.45
N ILE A 403 9.67 1.00 7.63
CA ILE A 403 8.89 2.22 7.87
C ILE A 403 9.72 3.50 7.60
N PHE A 404 10.97 3.52 8.03
CA PHE A 404 11.86 4.66 7.77
C PHE A 404 12.35 4.72 6.33
N GLU A 405 12.66 3.58 5.72
CA GLU A 405 13.07 3.50 4.31
C GLU A 405 11.98 4.06 3.39
N THR A 406 10.72 3.78 3.72
CA THR A 406 9.52 4.26 3.03
C THR A 406 9.04 5.64 3.50
N SER A 407 9.73 6.26 4.46
CA SER A 407 9.43 7.61 4.98
C SER A 407 7.99 7.75 5.52
N ILE A 408 7.53 6.77 6.31
CA ILE A 408 6.21 6.79 6.96
C ILE A 408 6.25 6.59 8.50
N PRO A 409 7.22 7.15 9.25
CA PRO A 409 7.32 6.92 10.70
C PRO A 409 6.16 7.51 11.52
N ASN A 410 5.38 8.43 10.93
CA ASN A 410 4.27 9.12 11.58
C ASN A 410 2.89 8.60 11.13
N PHE A 411 2.85 7.40 10.55
CA PHE A 411 1.61 6.74 10.16
C PHE A 411 1.04 5.92 11.33
N ASP A 412 -0.28 5.71 11.34
CA ASP A 412 -0.97 5.01 12.43
C ASP A 412 -0.37 3.62 12.70
N ILE A 413 0.06 2.88 11.66
CA ILE A 413 0.71 1.57 11.82
C ILE A 413 2.04 1.65 12.58
N ALA A 414 2.82 2.73 12.42
CA ALA A 414 4.08 2.90 13.12
C ALA A 414 3.84 3.11 14.63
N LEU A 415 2.87 3.95 14.98
CA LEU A 415 2.49 4.20 16.38
C LEU A 415 1.88 2.96 17.05
N GLN A 416 1.05 2.20 16.33
CA GLN A 416 0.54 0.91 16.81
C GLN A 416 1.66 -0.12 17.04
N SER A 417 2.64 -0.14 16.14
CA SER A 417 3.81 -1.03 16.26
C SER A 417 4.68 -0.67 17.47
N LEU A 418 4.82 0.63 17.80
CA LEU A 418 5.51 1.07 19.03
C LEU A 418 4.78 0.67 20.30
N LEU A 419 3.44 0.73 20.31
CA LEU A 419 2.63 0.28 21.44
C LEU A 419 2.91 -1.21 21.73
N LEU A 420 2.87 -2.05 20.69
CA LEU A 420 3.19 -3.48 20.78
C LEU A 420 4.65 -3.74 21.16
N TYR A 421 5.59 -2.97 20.58
CA TYR A 421 7.01 -3.06 20.91
C TYR A 421 7.27 -2.77 22.39
N GLY A 422 6.64 -1.74 22.95
CA GLY A 422 6.73 -1.44 24.38
C GLY A 422 6.21 -2.57 25.26
N ALA A 423 5.10 -3.22 24.87
CA ALA A 423 4.57 -4.37 25.59
C ALA A 423 5.51 -5.59 25.51
N ALA A 424 6.07 -5.88 24.33
CA ALA A 424 7.03 -6.97 24.18
C ALA A 424 8.31 -6.73 25.01
N GLN A 425 8.81 -5.49 25.02
CA GLN A 425 9.96 -5.11 25.85
C GLN A 425 9.69 -5.28 27.35
N TYR A 426 8.47 -5.00 27.80
CA TYR A 426 8.09 -5.23 29.19
C TYR A 426 8.18 -6.70 29.56
N ALA A 427 7.68 -7.57 28.68
CA ALA A 427 7.64 -9.00 28.91
C ALA A 427 9.06 -9.62 29.02
N GLU A 428 10.03 -9.03 28.33
CA GLU A 428 11.46 -9.32 28.45
C GLU A 428 12.14 -8.65 29.67
N GLY A 429 11.40 -7.91 30.49
CA GLY A 429 11.91 -7.25 31.69
C GLY A 429 12.56 -5.88 31.43
N ASN A 430 12.35 -5.25 30.27
CA ASN A 430 12.92 -3.95 29.91
C ASN A 430 11.98 -2.77 30.22
N TRP A 431 11.62 -2.64 31.51
CA TRP A 431 10.63 -1.68 32.02
C TRP A 431 10.89 -0.22 31.66
N SER A 432 12.15 0.21 31.72
CA SER A 432 12.55 1.60 31.42
C SER A 432 12.33 1.93 29.94
N ILE A 433 12.60 0.96 29.07
CA ILE A 433 12.38 1.08 27.63
C ILE A 433 10.88 1.18 27.35
N THR A 434 10.07 0.29 27.92
CA THR A 434 8.60 0.32 27.81
C THR A 434 8.04 1.69 28.21
N LYS A 435 8.40 2.17 29.40
CA LYS A 435 7.93 3.47 29.90
C LYS A 435 8.29 4.59 28.92
N SER A 436 9.55 4.64 28.48
CA SER A 436 10.04 5.67 27.57
C SER A 436 9.29 5.67 26.22
N ILE A 437 9.02 4.50 25.64
CA ILE A 437 8.28 4.38 24.38
C ILE A 437 6.86 4.92 24.54
N TRP A 438 6.14 4.47 25.57
CA TRP A 438 4.75 4.86 25.78
C TRP A 438 4.61 6.33 26.17
N GLU A 439 5.51 6.87 26.99
CA GLU A 439 5.55 8.32 27.26
C GLU A 439 5.82 9.12 25.98
N SER A 440 6.64 8.60 25.06
CA SER A 440 6.88 9.25 23.77
C SER A 440 5.61 9.30 22.91
N ILE A 441 4.79 8.25 22.91
CA ILE A 441 3.48 8.26 22.23
C ILE A 441 2.56 9.30 22.88
N LEU A 442 2.48 9.38 24.21
CA LEU A 442 1.66 10.38 24.89
C LEU A 442 2.10 11.81 24.57
N ASN A 443 3.41 12.05 24.57
CA ASN A 443 3.97 13.37 24.30
C ASN A 443 3.74 13.82 22.86
N ALA A 444 3.50 12.89 21.92
CA ALA A 444 3.19 13.21 20.53
C ALA A 444 1.88 14.00 20.34
N LYS A 445 0.99 14.05 21.35
CA LYS A 445 -0.24 14.85 21.29
C LYS A 445 0.02 16.34 21.05
N SER A 446 1.13 16.88 21.56
CA SER A 446 1.50 18.29 21.36
C SER A 446 1.83 18.61 19.90
N THR A 447 2.14 17.58 19.10
CA THR A 447 2.50 17.70 17.68
C THR A 447 1.37 17.25 16.75
N TYR A 448 0.68 16.14 17.03
CA TYR A 448 -0.26 15.50 16.09
C TYR A 448 -1.74 15.55 16.50
N ALA A 449 -2.09 16.10 17.68
CA ALA A 449 -3.46 16.13 18.19
C ALA A 449 -4.16 14.74 18.11
N ILE A 450 -3.50 13.72 18.66
CA ILE A 450 -3.86 12.29 18.58
C ILE A 450 -4.78 11.81 19.72
N GLU A 451 -5.37 12.71 20.50
CA GLU A 451 -6.17 12.32 21.68
C GLU A 451 -7.42 11.50 21.34
N ASP A 452 -7.90 11.59 20.09
CA ASP A 452 -9.01 10.80 19.55
C ASP A 452 -8.59 9.38 19.11
N LYS A 453 -7.29 9.12 18.96
CA LYS A 453 -6.79 7.85 18.44
C LYS A 453 -6.80 6.75 19.50
N LEU A 454 -7.06 5.51 19.05
CA LEU A 454 -7.18 4.36 19.95
C LEU A 454 -5.85 4.05 20.66
N TYR A 455 -4.73 4.04 19.94
CA TYR A 455 -3.41 3.76 20.53
C TYR A 455 -3.01 4.79 21.60
N TYR A 456 -3.45 6.04 21.50
CA TYR A 456 -3.20 7.05 22.53
C TYR A 456 -3.90 6.70 23.84
N ARG A 457 -5.19 6.32 23.76
CA ARG A 457 -5.98 5.88 24.92
C ARG A 457 -5.44 4.58 25.52
N GLN A 458 -5.06 3.60 24.69
CA GLN A 458 -4.41 2.38 25.14
C GLN A 458 -3.08 2.66 25.84
N THR A 459 -2.30 3.63 25.35
CA THR A 459 -1.05 4.05 25.98
C THR A 459 -1.28 4.61 27.39
N LEU A 460 -2.30 5.47 27.59
CA LEU A 460 -2.67 5.97 28.92
C LEU A 460 -3.05 4.82 29.86
N PHE A 461 -3.87 3.89 29.39
CA PHE A 461 -4.27 2.72 30.17
C PHE A 461 -3.06 1.86 30.55
N ASN A 462 -2.18 1.57 29.60
CA ASN A 462 -0.99 0.75 29.81
C ASN A 462 0.02 1.41 30.76
N LEU A 463 0.21 2.73 30.66
CA LEU A 463 1.05 3.48 31.61
C LEU A 463 0.45 3.52 33.02
N SER A 464 -0.87 3.50 33.16
CA SER A 464 -1.52 3.33 34.46
C SER A 464 -1.19 1.97 35.06
N ILE A 465 -1.35 0.89 34.29
CA ILE A 465 -1.00 -0.47 34.73
C ILE A 465 0.48 -0.54 35.12
N LEU A 466 1.37 -0.02 34.27
CA LEU A 466 2.80 0.01 34.54
C LEU A 466 3.12 0.73 35.85
N SER A 467 2.47 1.86 36.11
CA SER A 467 2.65 2.64 37.35
C SER A 467 2.13 1.89 38.58
N LEU A 468 0.99 1.22 38.47
CA LEU A 468 0.42 0.37 39.51
C LEU A 468 1.35 -0.79 39.88
N GLN A 469 1.90 -1.49 38.88
CA GLN A 469 2.88 -2.57 39.07
C GLN A 469 4.16 -2.08 39.76
N ARG A 470 4.49 -0.79 39.62
CA ARG A 470 5.61 -0.13 40.31
C ARG A 470 5.24 0.52 41.64
N LYS A 471 4.03 0.28 42.15
CA LYS A 471 3.49 0.86 43.40
C LYS A 471 3.42 2.39 43.40
N ASN A 472 3.32 3.01 42.22
CA ASN A 472 3.11 4.45 42.08
C ASN A 472 1.63 4.74 41.82
N LEU A 473 0.84 4.78 42.90
CA LEU A 473 -0.61 4.93 42.84
C LEU A 473 -1.05 6.28 42.29
N GLU A 474 -0.38 7.37 42.66
CA GLU A 474 -0.72 8.72 42.21
C GLU A 474 -0.58 8.87 40.68
N GLN A 475 0.53 8.37 40.14
CA GLN A 475 0.76 8.41 38.69
C GLN A 475 -0.21 7.49 37.93
N SER A 476 -0.50 6.31 38.50
CA SER A 476 -1.50 5.39 37.95
C SER A 476 -2.89 6.05 37.86
N GLU A 477 -3.37 6.65 38.95
CA GLU A 477 -4.64 7.36 38.98
C GLU A 477 -4.70 8.50 37.96
N THR A 478 -3.60 9.25 37.81
CA THR A 478 -3.53 10.37 36.87
C THR A 478 -3.73 9.91 35.44
N PHE A 479 -3.03 8.86 35.02
CA PHE A 479 -3.19 8.31 33.67
C PHE A 479 -4.56 7.67 33.48
N TYR A 480 -5.06 6.93 34.46
CA TYR A 480 -6.37 6.28 34.38
C TYR A 480 -7.53 7.28 34.27
N LYS A 481 -7.51 8.38 35.05
CA LYS A 481 -8.51 9.46 34.95
C LYS A 481 -8.54 10.06 33.56
N GLN A 482 -7.38 10.27 32.93
CA GLN A 482 -7.31 10.76 31.54
C GLN A 482 -7.85 9.73 30.54
N TYR A 483 -7.50 8.45 30.70
CA TYR A 483 -8.04 7.37 29.87
C TYR A 483 -9.57 7.30 29.95
N VAL A 484 -10.15 7.34 31.16
CA VAL A 484 -11.60 7.33 31.39
C VAL A 484 -12.27 8.53 30.71
N LYS A 485 -11.69 9.74 30.85
CA LYS A 485 -12.22 10.96 30.23
C LYS A 485 -12.30 10.89 28.70
N LEU A 486 -11.35 10.21 28.07
CA LEU A 486 -11.23 10.11 26.60
C LEU A 486 -11.89 8.86 26.01
N SER A 487 -12.37 7.94 26.85
CA SER A 487 -12.93 6.66 26.41
C SER A 487 -14.46 6.70 26.42
N PRO A 488 -15.13 6.21 25.36
CA PRO A 488 -16.57 6.00 25.36
C PRO A 488 -16.99 5.12 26.53
N TYR A 489 -18.13 5.44 27.15
CA TYR A 489 -18.59 4.79 28.37
C TYR A 489 -18.60 3.25 28.30
N GLY A 490 -19.03 2.68 27.16
CA GLY A 490 -19.06 1.23 26.94
C GLY A 490 -17.72 0.56 26.61
N GLN A 491 -16.62 1.32 26.56
CA GLN A 491 -15.27 0.83 26.21
C GLN A 491 -14.26 1.03 27.35
N ILE A 492 -14.69 1.55 28.50
CA ILE A 492 -13.82 1.75 29.67
C ILE A 492 -13.53 0.39 30.32
N LEU A 493 -12.25 0.04 30.39
CA LEU A 493 -11.78 -1.17 31.06
C LEU A 493 -11.37 -0.86 32.50
N PRO A 494 -11.71 -1.71 33.48
CA PRO A 494 -11.19 -1.60 34.84
C PRO A 494 -9.68 -1.90 34.86
N LEU A 495 -8.96 -1.31 35.82
CA LEU A 495 -7.54 -1.62 36.00
C LEU A 495 -7.38 -3.09 36.46
N PRO A 496 -6.61 -3.91 35.72
CA PRO A 496 -6.35 -5.29 36.12
C PRO A 496 -5.40 -5.35 37.32
N THR A 497 -5.50 -6.44 38.08
CA THR A 497 -4.53 -6.76 39.16
C THR A 497 -3.18 -7.20 38.59
N ASP A 498 -3.19 -7.83 37.41
CA ASP A 498 -2.01 -8.33 36.72
C ASP A 498 -1.59 -7.43 35.56
N ALA A 499 -0.36 -7.62 35.07
CA ALA A 499 0.20 -6.87 33.95
C ALA A 499 -0.34 -7.35 32.59
N SER A 500 -1.60 -7.05 32.33
CA SER A 500 -2.24 -7.28 31.02
C SER A 500 -2.40 -5.96 30.28
N PHE A 501 -1.60 -5.75 29.24
CA PHE A 501 -1.65 -4.52 28.45
C PHE A 501 -2.65 -4.59 27.29
N GLU A 502 -3.29 -3.46 27.02
CA GLU A 502 -4.09 -3.24 25.83
C GLU A 502 -3.15 -2.93 24.65
N ILE A 503 -2.96 -3.93 23.81
CA ILE A 503 -2.20 -3.84 22.57
C ILE A 503 -3.16 -3.82 21.37
N GLY A 504 -2.69 -3.35 20.21
CA GLY A 504 -3.52 -3.24 19.01
C GLY A 504 -4.12 -4.58 18.56
N LYS A 505 -5.06 -4.52 17.62
CA LYS A 505 -5.66 -5.70 16.97
C LYS A 505 -4.90 -6.03 15.68
N VAL A 506 -5.12 -7.23 15.14
CA VAL A 506 -4.70 -7.55 13.79
C VAL A 506 -5.37 -6.61 12.78
N VAL A 507 -4.65 -6.28 11.71
CA VAL A 507 -5.13 -5.39 10.65
C VAL A 507 -5.24 -6.19 9.35
N TYR A 508 -6.46 -6.40 8.87
CA TYR A 508 -6.71 -7.16 7.64
C TYR A 508 -6.31 -6.39 6.38
N PRO A 509 -5.86 -7.07 5.31
CA PRO A 509 -5.73 -6.44 4.00
C PRO A 509 -7.04 -5.76 3.59
N TYR A 510 -6.93 -4.72 2.76
CA TYR A 510 -8.04 -3.84 2.34
C TYR A 510 -8.66 -2.96 3.44
N THR A 511 -8.24 -3.09 4.70
CA THR A 511 -8.60 -2.14 5.77
C THR A 511 -7.43 -1.24 6.16
N TRP A 512 -6.38 -1.19 5.35
CA TRP A 512 -5.18 -0.41 5.60
C TRP A 512 -5.35 1.04 5.18
N SER A 513 -4.75 1.93 5.96
CA SER A 513 -4.52 3.31 5.54
C SER A 513 -3.25 3.35 4.71
N TYR A 514 -3.37 3.16 3.40
CA TYR A 514 -2.24 3.41 2.51
C TYR A 514 -1.87 4.89 2.56
N PRO A 515 -0.58 5.24 2.54
CA PRO A 515 -0.17 6.59 2.22
C PRO A 515 -0.82 6.97 0.89
N ASN A 516 -1.72 7.95 0.95
CA ASN A 516 -2.15 8.63 -0.26
C ASN A 516 -0.89 9.18 -0.95
N GLY A 517 -0.94 9.53 -2.23
CA GLY A 517 0.15 10.26 -2.89
C GLY A 517 0.51 11.60 -2.22
N SER A 518 -0.11 11.94 -1.08
CA SER A 518 0.24 13.05 -0.21
C SER A 518 1.65 12.88 0.37
N LEU A 519 2.35 14.01 0.43
CA LEU A 519 3.69 14.09 1.02
C LEU A 519 3.67 13.90 2.55
N PHE A 520 2.50 13.92 3.19
CA PHE A 520 2.32 13.84 4.64
C PHE A 520 1.33 12.73 5.03
N SER A 521 1.47 12.18 6.24
CA SER A 521 0.42 11.37 6.87
C SER A 521 -0.81 12.21 7.20
N ASP A 522 -1.96 11.59 7.45
CA ASP A 522 -3.18 12.31 7.83
C ASP A 522 -2.97 13.16 9.11
N LEU A 523 -2.13 12.68 10.04
CA LEU A 523 -1.77 13.41 11.26
C LEU A 523 -0.94 14.65 10.94
N GLU A 524 0.08 14.49 10.11
CA GLU A 524 0.97 15.57 9.68
C GLU A 524 0.22 16.61 8.87
N GLU A 525 -0.61 16.18 7.92
CA GLU A 525 -1.45 17.06 7.12
C GLU A 525 -2.42 17.84 8.01
N LYS A 526 -3.11 17.19 8.95
CA LYS A 526 -4.01 17.87 9.89
C LYS A 526 -3.29 18.96 10.67
N THR A 527 -2.08 18.68 11.17
CA THR A 527 -1.26 19.66 11.89
C THR A 527 -0.83 20.82 10.98
N ILE A 528 -0.26 20.55 9.82
CA ILE A 528 0.23 21.58 8.89
C ILE A 528 -0.93 22.45 8.40
N ARG A 529 -2.01 21.82 7.93
CA ARG A 529 -3.23 22.51 7.48
C ARG A 529 -3.84 23.37 8.57
N SER A 530 -3.66 22.98 9.83
CA SER A 530 -4.15 23.78 10.95
C SER A 530 -3.55 25.19 10.96
N TYR A 531 -2.35 25.43 10.44
CA TYR A 531 -1.73 26.77 10.43
C TYR A 531 -2.13 27.61 9.20
N THR A 532 -2.31 26.96 8.05
CA THR A 532 -2.42 27.60 6.73
C THR A 532 -3.70 28.41 6.52
N GLY A 533 -3.62 29.48 5.72
CA GLY A 533 -4.77 30.27 5.26
C GLY A 533 -5.58 30.97 6.36
N ARG A 534 -5.00 31.16 7.55
CA ARG A 534 -5.67 31.80 8.68
C ARG A 534 -5.73 33.32 8.57
N TYR A 535 -4.96 33.92 7.67
CA TYR A 535 -4.77 35.36 7.61
C TYR A 535 -4.64 35.88 6.18
N LEU A 536 -5.49 36.84 5.80
CA LEU A 536 -5.49 37.43 4.47
C LEU A 536 -4.41 38.52 4.37
N PHE A 537 -3.22 38.19 3.87
CA PHE A 537 -2.08 39.13 3.86
C PHE A 537 -2.37 40.46 3.15
N GLN A 538 -2.99 40.43 1.97
CA GLN A 538 -3.18 41.63 1.13
C GLN A 538 -4.13 42.68 1.73
N THR A 539 -5.02 42.28 2.64
CA THR A 539 -6.01 43.18 3.23
C THR A 539 -5.53 43.86 4.50
N GLN A 540 -4.26 43.70 4.86
CA GLN A 540 -3.74 44.02 6.19
C GLN A 540 -2.80 45.21 6.11
N ASP A 541 -2.87 46.05 7.14
CA ASP A 541 -2.02 47.21 7.27
C ASP A 541 -0.55 46.80 7.25
N GLU A 542 0.28 47.61 6.60
CA GLU A 542 1.72 47.40 6.47
C GLU A 542 2.40 47.19 7.84
N GLU A 543 1.94 47.88 8.89
CA GLU A 543 2.48 47.69 10.25
C GLU A 543 2.26 46.27 10.77
N ILE A 544 1.11 45.65 10.44
CA ILE A 544 0.82 44.28 10.87
C ILE A 544 1.60 43.28 10.02
N ARG A 545 1.76 43.56 8.72
CA ARG A 545 2.57 42.74 7.79
C ARG A 545 4.06 42.76 8.14
N ALA A 546 4.57 43.90 8.57
CA ALA A 546 5.96 44.08 9.00
C ALA A 546 6.17 43.77 10.50
N ARG A 547 5.15 43.35 11.24
CA ARG A 547 5.22 43.18 12.70
C ARG A 547 6.25 42.13 13.05
N THR A 548 7.33 42.54 13.72
CA THR A 548 8.36 41.68 14.30
C THR A 548 9.01 42.37 15.49
N TYR A 549 9.73 41.64 16.33
CA TYR A 549 10.40 42.17 17.52
C TYR A 549 11.55 41.25 17.95
N GLU A 550 12.46 41.81 18.74
CA GLU A 550 13.61 41.07 19.27
C GLU A 550 13.16 39.85 20.08
N ASN A 551 13.89 38.73 19.97
CA ASN A 551 13.62 37.46 20.65
C ASN A 551 12.30 36.75 20.30
N ARG A 552 11.53 37.23 19.31
CA ARG A 552 10.27 36.60 18.88
C ARG A 552 10.43 35.12 18.55
N LEU A 553 11.46 34.76 17.78
CA LEU A 553 11.70 33.38 17.30
C LEU A 553 12.94 32.74 17.94
N GLU A 554 13.26 33.15 19.18
CA GLU A 554 14.44 32.69 19.92
C GLU A 554 14.50 31.17 20.10
N ASP A 555 13.36 30.50 20.19
CA ASP A 555 13.32 29.04 20.33
C ASP A 555 13.88 28.32 19.09
N THR A 556 13.88 28.96 17.91
CA THR A 556 14.61 28.46 16.73
C THR A 556 16.12 28.56 16.96
N ASN A 557 16.58 29.67 17.52
CA ASN A 557 17.99 29.90 17.77
C ASN A 557 18.52 28.93 18.84
N LEU A 558 17.73 28.68 19.90
CA LEU A 558 18.05 27.69 20.93
C LEU A 558 18.16 26.27 20.33
N PHE A 559 17.19 25.89 19.50
CA PHE A 559 17.26 24.61 18.78
C PHE A 559 18.54 24.49 17.95
N LEU A 560 18.86 25.53 17.16
CA LEU A 560 20.05 25.54 16.32
C LEU A 560 21.34 25.57 17.15
N ASP A 561 21.36 26.26 18.29
CA ASP A 561 22.52 26.28 19.17
C ASP A 561 22.78 24.88 19.73
N ASP A 562 21.76 24.23 20.27
CA ASP A 562 21.86 22.84 20.74
C ASP A 562 22.31 21.92 19.59
N LEU A 563 21.72 22.04 18.41
CA LEU A 563 22.06 21.21 17.26
C LEU A 563 23.50 21.41 16.77
N LEU A 564 24.01 22.65 16.77
CA LEU A 564 25.29 23.02 16.14
C LEU A 564 26.45 23.17 17.11
N ASN A 565 26.21 23.18 18.42
CA ASN A 565 27.22 23.30 19.44
C ASN A 565 27.86 21.92 19.75
N PRO A 566 29.16 21.71 19.46
CA PRO A 566 29.82 20.42 19.71
C PRO A 566 29.86 20.02 21.18
N SER A 567 29.80 21.00 22.10
CA SER A 567 29.80 20.75 23.55
C SER A 567 28.40 20.68 24.17
N ALA A 568 27.33 20.80 23.38
CA ALA A 568 25.97 20.67 23.91
C ALA A 568 25.70 19.25 24.41
N TYR A 569 25.12 19.14 25.60
CA TYR A 569 24.62 17.88 26.12
C TYR A 569 23.28 17.57 25.46
N LEU A 570 23.32 16.66 24.49
CA LEU A 570 22.17 16.35 23.66
C LEU A 570 21.37 15.16 24.16
N SER A 571 20.04 15.28 24.03
CA SER A 571 19.17 14.10 24.10
C SER A 571 19.50 13.14 22.97
N LYS A 572 19.21 11.84 23.16
CA LYS A 572 19.43 10.82 22.12
C LYS A 572 18.80 11.23 20.78
N PRO A 573 17.51 11.63 20.67
CA PRO A 573 16.92 12.05 19.40
C PRO A 573 17.65 13.21 18.71
N MET A 574 18.18 14.17 19.48
CA MET A 574 18.94 15.30 18.93
C MET A 574 20.31 14.85 18.38
N LEU A 575 20.97 13.87 19.02
CA LEU A 575 22.19 13.27 18.48
C LEU A 575 21.93 12.59 17.14
N ILE A 576 20.84 11.81 17.05
CA ILE A 576 20.43 11.17 15.78
C ILE A 576 20.16 12.23 14.72
N LEU A 577 19.41 13.29 15.06
CA LEU A 577 19.12 14.38 14.13
C LEU A 577 20.38 15.07 13.64
N ARG A 578 21.32 15.39 14.54
CA ARG A 578 22.62 15.98 14.19
C ARG A 578 23.36 15.08 13.20
N LYS A 579 23.44 13.78 13.49
CA LYS A 579 24.08 12.81 12.59
C LYS A 579 23.35 12.76 11.23
N SER A 580 22.02 12.76 11.22
CA SER A 580 21.21 12.79 10.00
C SER A 580 21.53 13.96 9.08
N LEU A 581 21.75 15.14 9.68
CA LEU A 581 21.91 16.38 8.96
C LEU A 581 23.35 16.61 8.51
N PHE A 582 24.34 16.12 9.26
CA PHE A 582 25.76 16.49 9.07
C PHE A 582 26.73 15.30 8.93
N GLY A 583 26.30 14.07 9.17
CA GLY A 583 27.17 12.89 9.24
C GLY A 583 28.13 12.92 10.43
N ASP A 584 29.25 12.20 10.32
CA ASP A 584 30.27 12.09 11.39
C ASP A 584 31.30 13.24 11.39
N LEU A 585 31.17 14.19 10.47
CA LEU A 585 32.14 15.27 10.30
C LEU A 585 31.83 16.46 11.22
N LYS A 586 32.87 17.08 11.81
CA LYS A 586 32.77 18.34 12.59
C LYS A 586 32.46 19.58 11.72
N LEU A 587 31.68 19.41 10.65
CA LEU A 587 31.42 20.46 9.65
C LEU A 587 30.37 21.48 10.08
N HIS A 588 29.71 21.28 11.23
CA HIS A 588 28.56 22.08 11.71
C HIS A 588 28.93 23.23 12.66
N GLU A 589 30.20 23.37 13.08
CA GLU A 589 30.60 24.39 14.05
C GLU A 589 30.22 25.82 13.62
N ARG A 590 29.41 26.49 14.45
CA ARG A 590 28.92 27.87 14.24
C ARG A 590 28.23 28.10 12.88
N GLY A 591 27.60 27.06 12.33
CA GLY A 591 26.80 27.13 11.11
C GLY A 591 27.57 26.95 9.80
N ASN A 592 28.81 26.46 9.85
CA ASN A 592 29.56 26.13 8.63
C ASN A 592 28.80 25.10 7.77
N GLN A 593 28.89 25.24 6.44
CA GLN A 593 28.14 24.43 5.46
C GLN A 593 26.62 24.41 5.61
N ILE A 594 26.05 25.45 6.24
CA ILE A 594 24.60 25.62 6.36
C ILE A 594 24.17 26.87 5.60
N VAL A 595 23.11 26.70 4.80
CA VAL A 595 22.36 27.80 4.21
C VAL A 595 21.04 27.90 4.94
N PHE A 596 20.80 29.03 5.59
CA PHE A 596 19.58 29.35 6.32
C PHE A 596 18.71 30.27 5.46
N LEU A 597 17.53 29.81 5.08
CA LEU A 597 16.53 30.54 4.31
C LEU A 597 15.42 30.99 5.26
N ASP A 598 15.26 32.29 5.43
CA ASP A 598 14.21 32.87 6.28
C ASP A 598 13.14 33.49 5.39
N ILE A 599 11.96 32.89 5.33
CA ILE A 599 10.85 33.31 4.49
C ILE A 599 9.98 34.30 5.28
N GLY A 600 9.80 35.50 4.72
CA GLY A 600 9.03 36.58 5.34
C GLY A 600 9.61 37.09 6.67
N PRO A 601 10.90 37.47 6.77
CA PRO A 601 11.51 37.95 8.01
C PRO A 601 11.07 39.35 8.45
N ALA A 602 10.08 39.96 7.76
CA ALA A 602 9.65 41.35 7.94
C ALA A 602 10.80 42.32 7.66
N LEU A 603 11.40 42.19 6.47
CA LEU A 603 12.53 43.02 6.04
C LEU A 603 12.20 44.52 6.05
N ASN A 604 10.96 44.88 5.76
CA ASN A 604 10.49 46.27 5.66
C ASN A 604 10.15 46.94 7.01
N HIS A 605 10.35 46.28 8.15
CA HIS A 605 10.07 46.89 9.45
C HIS A 605 10.88 48.20 9.61
N PRO A 606 10.24 49.33 9.99
CA PRO A 606 10.89 50.65 9.99
C PRO A 606 12.05 50.79 10.99
N GLU A 607 11.93 50.16 12.16
CA GLU A 607 12.96 50.22 13.22
C GLU A 607 13.87 48.98 13.29
N TYR A 608 13.33 47.78 12.99
CA TYR A 608 13.99 46.49 13.21
C TYR A 608 13.97 45.60 11.94
N PRO A 609 14.51 46.06 10.80
CA PRO A 609 14.39 45.36 9.51
C PRO A 609 15.04 43.96 9.58
N GLY A 610 14.25 42.89 9.44
CA GLY A 610 14.76 41.51 9.48
C GLY A 610 15.44 41.11 10.79
N VAL A 611 14.99 41.65 11.94
CA VAL A 611 15.65 41.46 13.25
C VAL A 611 15.82 40.00 13.67
N THR A 612 14.87 39.14 13.32
CA THR A 612 14.92 37.70 13.62
C THR A 612 15.99 36.98 12.81
N SER A 613 16.29 37.43 11.59
CA SER A 613 17.38 36.90 10.76
C SER A 613 18.74 37.48 11.19
N GLN A 614 18.78 38.76 11.60
CA GLN A 614 19.98 39.37 12.19
C GLN A 614 20.44 38.61 13.43
N ALA A 615 19.50 38.17 14.28
CA ALA A 615 19.81 37.36 15.46
C ALA A 615 20.50 36.03 15.09
N VAL A 616 19.99 35.33 14.07
CA VAL A 616 20.60 34.10 13.54
C VAL A 616 22.00 34.39 12.98
N ALA A 617 22.13 35.41 12.14
CA ALA A 617 23.40 35.79 11.51
C ALA A 617 24.49 36.16 12.54
N LYS A 618 24.09 36.83 13.63
CA LYS A 618 24.97 37.17 14.75
C LYS A 618 25.42 35.94 15.53
N HIS A 619 24.49 35.02 15.83
CA HIS A 619 24.76 33.82 16.64
C HIS A 619 25.58 32.77 15.86
N PHE A 620 25.37 32.66 14.55
CA PHE A 620 26.02 31.69 13.66
C PHE A 620 26.78 32.38 12.52
N PRO A 621 27.97 32.97 12.79
CA PRO A 621 28.68 33.81 11.82
C PRO A 621 29.21 33.05 10.58
N LYS A 622 29.28 31.71 10.61
CA LYS A 622 29.69 30.90 9.45
C LYS A 622 28.51 30.39 8.62
N MET A 623 27.28 30.64 9.06
CA MET A 623 26.05 30.29 8.35
C MET A 623 25.75 31.32 7.27
N GLU A 624 25.40 30.88 6.06
CA GLU A 624 24.90 31.77 5.01
C GLU A 624 23.42 32.03 5.25
N VAL A 625 23.05 33.26 5.61
CA VAL A 625 21.68 33.64 5.99
C VAL A 625 21.04 34.41 4.84
N VAL A 626 19.99 33.85 4.26
CA VAL A 626 19.22 34.44 3.15
C VAL A 626 17.88 34.90 3.69
N LEU A 627 17.62 36.21 3.60
CA LEU A 627 16.31 36.79 3.85
C LEU A 627 15.52 36.69 2.55
N TRP A 628 14.55 35.79 2.51
CA TRP A 628 13.66 35.55 1.37
C TRP A 628 12.36 36.31 1.61
N GLU A 629 12.16 37.36 0.85
CA GLU A 629 11.06 38.30 1.05
C GLU A 629 10.34 38.62 -0.25
N LEU A 630 9.04 38.91 -0.15
CA LEU A 630 8.22 39.26 -1.31
C LEU A 630 8.76 40.50 -2.01
N PRO A 631 8.75 40.57 -3.36
CA PRO A 631 9.27 41.72 -4.10
C PRO A 631 8.70 43.07 -3.65
N GLY A 632 7.40 43.12 -3.34
CA GLY A 632 6.75 44.34 -2.85
C GLY A 632 7.26 44.79 -1.47
N GLU A 633 7.60 43.86 -0.58
CA GLU A 633 8.13 44.18 0.75
C GLU A 633 9.63 44.56 0.68
N VAL A 634 10.39 43.97 -0.24
CA VAL A 634 11.76 44.41 -0.55
C VAL A 634 11.77 45.84 -1.10
N ASP A 635 10.84 46.19 -1.97
CA ASP A 635 10.67 47.55 -2.47
C ASP A 635 10.39 48.55 -1.33
N LEU A 636 9.54 48.18 -0.37
CA LEU A 636 9.25 48.99 0.81
C LEU A 636 10.50 49.16 1.68
N PHE A 637 11.27 48.09 1.90
CA PHE A 637 12.55 48.16 2.60
C PHE A 637 13.52 49.15 1.94
N LEU A 638 13.69 49.07 0.63
CA LEU A 638 14.59 49.95 -0.11
C LEU A 638 14.17 51.43 -0.02
N LYS A 639 12.85 51.70 -0.08
CA LYS A 639 12.28 53.06 -0.10
C LYS A 639 12.12 53.70 1.27
N LYS A 640 11.63 52.97 2.28
CA LYS A 640 11.16 53.54 3.57
C LYS A 640 12.13 53.36 4.73
N VAL A 641 12.92 52.27 4.76
CA VAL A 641 13.83 52.01 5.89
C VAL A 641 15.02 52.95 5.83
N LYS A 642 15.35 53.57 6.97
CA LYS A 642 16.45 54.53 7.10
C LYS A 642 17.78 53.92 6.64
N THR A 643 18.59 54.70 5.93
CA THR A 643 19.88 54.24 5.39
C THR A 643 20.80 53.66 6.46
N GLU A 644 20.86 54.26 7.65
CA GLU A 644 21.65 53.76 8.79
C GLU A 644 21.27 52.32 9.20
N LEU A 645 19.99 51.99 9.17
CA LEU A 645 19.50 50.65 9.53
C LEU A 645 19.79 49.64 8.41
N LYS A 646 19.72 50.07 7.14
CA LYS A 646 20.12 49.25 5.98
C LYS A 646 21.61 48.93 6.04
N GLU A 647 22.46 49.92 6.30
CA GLU A 647 23.91 49.71 6.46
C GLU A 647 24.24 48.80 7.64
N LYS A 648 23.49 48.89 8.75
CA LYS A 648 23.63 47.95 9.87
C LYS A 648 23.31 46.51 9.47
N LEU A 649 22.24 46.29 8.70
CA LEU A 649 21.89 44.97 8.16
C LEU A 649 22.95 44.48 7.17
N TYR A 650 23.44 45.36 6.30
CA TYR A 650 24.48 45.05 5.32
C TYR A 650 25.84 44.80 6.00
N GLY A 651 26.08 45.33 7.19
CA GLY A 651 27.29 45.05 7.97
C GLY A 651 27.52 43.56 8.26
N PHE A 652 26.47 42.74 8.26
CA PHE A 652 26.60 41.28 8.36
C PHE A 652 27.12 40.69 7.04
N SER A 653 28.36 40.21 7.04
CA SER A 653 29.01 39.62 5.85
C SER A 653 28.33 38.35 5.34
N ASN A 654 27.63 37.64 6.21
CA ASN A 654 26.95 36.38 5.94
C ASN A 654 25.46 36.52 5.58
N ILE A 655 24.93 37.75 5.51
CA ILE A 655 23.55 38.00 5.06
C ILE A 655 23.45 38.14 3.54
N ARG A 656 22.37 37.65 2.96
CA ARG A 656 21.91 37.90 1.58
C ARG A 656 20.41 38.22 1.59
N ILE A 657 19.93 38.91 0.56
CA ILE A 657 18.51 39.24 0.41
C ILE A 657 18.06 38.72 -0.97
N LEU A 658 17.04 37.87 -0.95
CA LEU A 658 16.37 37.28 -2.11
C LEU A 658 14.96 37.86 -2.21
N SER A 659 14.65 38.48 -3.34
CA SER A 659 13.37 39.11 -3.66
C SER A 659 12.55 38.19 -4.56
N ALA A 660 11.72 37.32 -3.97
CA ALA A 660 10.95 36.31 -4.72
C ALA A 660 9.74 35.79 -3.91
N ASP A 661 8.87 34.97 -4.52
CA ASP A 661 7.68 34.42 -3.84
C ASP A 661 8.06 33.19 -2.99
N GLY A 662 7.81 33.24 -1.69
CA GLY A 662 8.20 32.17 -0.75
C GLY A 662 7.61 30.77 -1.05
N VAL A 663 6.63 30.67 -1.96
CA VAL A 663 6.02 29.40 -2.43
C VAL A 663 6.18 29.17 -3.95
N GLY A 664 7.00 29.96 -4.62
CA GLY A 664 7.28 29.86 -6.05
C GLY A 664 8.17 28.67 -6.43
N ASP A 665 8.57 28.61 -7.70
CA ASP A 665 9.51 27.60 -8.20
C ASP A 665 10.91 27.88 -7.65
N PHE A 666 11.35 27.08 -6.67
CA PHE A 666 12.52 27.39 -5.85
C PHE A 666 13.80 27.48 -6.70
N GLN A 667 14.09 26.53 -7.58
CA GLN A 667 15.29 26.58 -8.43
C GLN A 667 15.28 27.77 -9.39
N THR A 668 14.14 28.10 -10.00
CA THR A 668 14.04 29.25 -10.92
C THR A 668 14.29 30.54 -10.15
N GLU A 669 13.63 30.72 -9.01
CA GLU A 669 13.73 31.95 -8.24
C GLU A 669 15.09 32.13 -7.56
N TYR A 670 15.65 31.05 -7.01
CA TYR A 670 16.92 31.09 -6.28
C TYR A 670 18.11 31.37 -7.19
N ASN A 671 18.10 30.84 -8.42
CA ASN A 671 19.22 30.97 -9.34
C ASN A 671 19.18 32.23 -10.22
N ASP A 672 18.06 32.96 -10.27
CA ASP A 672 17.99 34.21 -11.04
C ASP A 672 18.78 35.34 -10.34
N PRO A 673 19.88 35.86 -10.96
CA PRO A 673 20.67 36.94 -10.38
C PRO A 673 19.89 38.23 -10.13
N ASN A 674 18.75 38.44 -10.83
CA ASN A 674 17.93 39.65 -10.68
C ASN A 674 17.16 39.69 -9.36
N HIS A 675 16.91 38.54 -8.74
CA HIS A 675 16.25 38.47 -7.43
C HIS A 675 17.19 38.80 -6.27
N TRP A 676 18.51 38.85 -6.49
CA TRP A 676 19.49 39.11 -5.44
C TRP A 676 19.82 40.60 -5.31
N ILE A 677 19.48 41.20 -4.16
CA ILE A 677 19.61 42.65 -3.94
C ILE A 677 21.07 43.05 -3.71
N LEU A 678 21.84 42.23 -2.99
CA LEU A 678 23.23 42.52 -2.66
C LEU A 678 24.18 41.99 -3.75
N ARG A 679 24.23 42.68 -4.89
CA ARG A 679 24.99 42.26 -6.09
C ARG A 679 26.50 42.11 -5.90
N ASN A 680 27.06 42.73 -4.86
CA ASN A 680 28.48 42.61 -4.51
C ASN A 680 28.81 41.30 -3.78
N ARG A 681 27.84 40.40 -3.61
CA ARG A 681 27.99 39.16 -2.88
C ARG A 681 27.54 37.97 -3.75
N PRO A 682 28.24 36.83 -3.69
CA PRO A 682 27.83 35.65 -4.44
C PRO A 682 26.53 35.05 -3.88
N ILE A 683 25.76 34.44 -4.79
CA ILE A 683 24.63 33.56 -4.47
C ILE A 683 25.17 32.36 -3.67
N PRO A 684 24.59 32.03 -2.50
CA PRO A 684 25.06 30.89 -1.72
C PRO A 684 24.96 29.58 -2.52
N ASN A 685 26.04 28.81 -2.54
CA ASN A 685 26.02 27.49 -3.19
C ASN A 685 25.30 26.48 -2.29
N LEU A 686 24.25 25.84 -2.79
CA LEU A 686 23.47 24.83 -2.07
C LEU A 686 24.12 23.43 -2.09
N LYS A 687 25.01 23.14 -3.04
CA LYS A 687 25.52 21.78 -3.28
C LYS A 687 26.24 21.22 -2.05
N HIS A 688 25.84 20.01 -1.63
CA HIS A 688 26.38 19.28 -0.47
C HIS A 688 26.27 20.01 0.88
N LYS A 689 25.39 21.02 0.99
CA LYS A 689 25.13 21.74 2.24
C LYS A 689 23.84 21.27 2.91
N THR A 690 23.74 21.53 4.21
CA THR A 690 22.48 21.38 4.93
C THR A 690 21.67 22.65 4.74
N ILE A 691 20.40 22.50 4.38
CA ILE A 691 19.50 23.64 4.20
C ILE A 691 18.61 23.73 5.43
N VAL A 692 18.56 24.90 6.04
CA VAL A 692 17.62 25.20 7.11
C VAL A 692 16.64 26.24 6.58
N ILE A 693 15.36 25.94 6.62
CA ILE A 693 14.30 26.86 6.17
C ILE A 693 13.46 27.24 7.37
N ARG A 694 13.17 28.53 7.52
CA ARG A 694 12.19 29.02 8.50
C ARG A 694 11.09 29.78 7.76
N ALA A 695 9.86 29.36 7.98
CA ALA A 695 8.65 30.06 7.61
C ALA A 695 7.77 30.14 8.85
N ALA A 696 7.88 31.26 9.57
CA ALA A 696 7.22 31.44 10.85
C ALA A 696 6.50 32.80 10.86
N ASN A 697 5.16 32.76 10.87
CA ASN A 697 4.31 33.94 10.70
C ASN A 697 4.44 34.62 9.33
N SER A 698 4.53 33.80 8.29
CA SER A 698 4.80 34.10 6.90
C SER A 698 3.83 33.30 6.01
N ILE A 699 4.34 32.61 4.99
CA ILE A 699 3.58 31.70 4.12
C ILE A 699 2.77 30.65 4.91
N ASP A 700 3.22 30.29 6.11
CA ASP A 700 2.57 29.32 7.00
C ASP A 700 1.18 29.72 7.49
N ILE A 701 0.88 31.02 7.51
CA ILE A 701 -0.45 31.54 7.89
C ILE A 701 -1.15 32.31 6.77
N TYR A 702 -0.39 32.81 5.79
CA TYR A 702 -0.92 33.63 4.70
C TYR A 702 -1.38 32.78 3.51
N GLU A 703 -0.66 31.70 3.20
CA GLU A 703 -0.98 30.87 2.05
C GLU A 703 -1.89 29.70 2.44
N PRO A 704 -2.88 29.33 1.60
CA PRO A 704 -3.73 28.18 1.83
C PRO A 704 -2.94 26.87 1.64
N TYR A 705 -3.42 25.79 2.26
CA TYR A 705 -2.81 24.47 2.13
C TYR A 705 -2.65 24.01 0.66
N THR A 706 -3.55 24.44 -0.23
CA THR A 706 -3.49 24.14 -1.68
C THR A 706 -2.24 24.68 -2.37
N LYS A 707 -1.56 25.68 -1.81
CA LYS A 707 -0.25 26.16 -2.26
C LYS A 707 0.91 25.59 -1.44
N ILE A 708 0.71 25.42 -0.13
CA ILE A 708 1.74 24.88 0.78
C ILE A 708 2.09 23.43 0.47
N GLN A 709 1.10 22.60 0.13
CA GLN A 709 1.37 21.19 -0.21
C GLN A 709 2.28 21.07 -1.46
N PRO A 710 1.99 21.74 -2.60
CA PRO A 710 2.93 21.81 -3.72
C PRO A 710 4.31 22.36 -3.35
N HIS A 711 4.40 23.39 -2.51
CA HIS A 711 5.68 23.96 -2.05
C HIS A 711 6.59 22.91 -1.40
N PHE A 712 6.07 22.10 -0.47
CA PHE A 712 6.85 21.01 0.12
C PHE A 712 7.26 19.95 -0.90
N GLN A 713 6.43 19.66 -1.91
CA GLN A 713 6.76 18.71 -2.97
C GLN A 713 7.88 19.22 -3.87
N ILE A 714 7.81 20.49 -4.27
CA ILE A 714 8.82 21.16 -5.09
C ILE A 714 10.15 21.17 -4.35
N LEU A 715 10.19 21.68 -3.11
CA LEU A 715 11.40 21.68 -2.30
C LEU A 715 11.94 20.27 -2.07
N GLY A 716 11.05 19.30 -1.82
CA GLY A 716 11.41 17.90 -1.63
C GLY A 716 12.17 17.32 -2.82
N LYS A 717 11.67 17.60 -4.03
CA LYS A 717 12.26 17.15 -5.30
C LYS A 717 13.54 17.90 -5.65
N GLU A 718 13.53 19.22 -5.54
CA GLU A 718 14.64 20.08 -5.97
C GLU A 718 15.83 20.06 -5.01
N LEU A 719 15.58 19.84 -3.72
CA LEU A 719 16.61 19.70 -2.69
C LEU A 719 16.84 18.22 -2.32
N LYS A 720 16.54 17.27 -3.21
CA LYS A 720 16.70 15.83 -2.94
C LYS A 720 18.08 15.47 -2.40
N ASP A 721 19.14 16.05 -2.98
CA ASP A 721 20.54 15.78 -2.61
C ASP A 721 20.99 16.48 -1.32
N ASN A 722 20.16 17.35 -0.77
CA ASN A 722 20.42 18.09 0.46
C ASN A 722 19.58 17.53 1.62
N PRO A 723 20.13 17.41 2.84
CA PRO A 723 19.29 17.33 4.02
C PRO A 723 18.64 18.70 4.28
N VAL A 724 17.35 18.71 4.59
CA VAL A 724 16.58 19.93 4.85
C VAL A 724 15.94 19.85 6.23
N LEU A 725 16.17 20.87 7.06
CA LEU A 725 15.45 21.11 8.30
C LEU A 725 14.51 22.30 8.07
N TYR A 726 13.21 22.11 8.25
CA TYR A 726 12.21 23.14 7.97
C TYR A 726 11.42 23.46 9.25
N PHE A 727 11.53 24.70 9.73
CA PHE A 727 10.66 25.27 10.76
C PHE A 727 9.44 25.93 10.09
N PHE A 728 8.30 25.26 10.07
CA PHE A 728 7.07 25.73 9.44
C PHE A 728 6.01 26.00 10.51
N ASN A 729 5.70 27.28 10.74
CA ASN A 729 5.03 27.71 11.97
C ASN A 729 5.77 27.10 13.18
N ARG A 730 5.03 26.48 14.11
CA ARG A 730 5.60 25.72 15.24
C ARG A 730 6.19 24.36 14.86
N SER A 731 5.95 23.85 13.65
CA SER A 731 6.35 22.49 13.26
C SER A 731 7.83 22.43 12.89
N ILE A 732 8.51 21.37 13.33
CA ILE A 732 9.90 21.06 12.95
C ILE A 732 9.86 19.86 12.02
N LEU A 733 10.18 20.06 10.75
CA LEU A 733 10.18 19.02 9.73
C LEU A 733 11.60 18.68 9.28
N LEU A 734 11.82 17.40 8.98
CA LEU A 734 13.06 16.88 8.43
C LEU A 734 12.79 16.26 7.07
N LYS A 735 13.61 16.62 6.08
CA LYS A 735 13.77 15.87 4.83
C LYS A 735 15.18 15.29 4.82
N PRO A 736 15.35 13.97 4.98
CA PRO A 736 16.66 13.34 4.88
C PRO A 736 17.28 13.53 3.49
N LYS A 737 18.60 13.44 3.43
CA LYS A 737 19.35 13.42 2.16
C LYS A 737 18.92 12.22 1.31
N GLY A 738 18.74 12.42 0.00
CA GLY A 738 18.30 11.40 -0.95
C GLY A 738 16.80 11.10 -0.93
N LYS A 739 16.04 11.68 0.01
CA LYS A 739 14.59 11.55 0.12
C LYS A 739 13.90 12.83 -0.38
N GLU A 740 12.69 12.67 -0.90
CA GLU A 740 11.85 13.77 -1.39
C GLU A 740 10.76 14.16 -0.38
N LYS A 741 10.49 13.30 0.61
CA LYS A 741 9.40 13.47 1.57
C LYS A 741 9.88 14.15 2.86
N PHE A 742 9.11 15.14 3.33
CA PHE A 742 9.31 15.71 4.66
C PHE A 742 8.61 14.87 5.73
N ILE A 743 9.19 14.85 6.93
CA ILE A 743 8.70 14.14 8.10
C ILE A 743 8.57 15.17 9.22
N LEU A 744 7.40 15.30 9.83
CA LEU A 744 7.21 16.14 11.01
C LEU A 744 7.88 15.46 12.21
N ILE A 745 8.98 16.01 12.72
CA ILE A 745 9.79 15.37 13.77
C ILE A 745 9.59 15.98 15.16
N GLY A 746 8.88 17.10 15.26
CA GLY A 746 8.65 17.78 16.53
C GLY A 746 8.03 19.16 16.36
N ASN A 747 8.08 19.94 17.43
CA ASN A 747 7.50 21.27 17.47
C ASN A 747 8.29 22.25 18.35
N GLN A 748 8.12 23.53 18.09
CA GLN A 748 8.58 24.65 18.91
C GLN A 748 7.46 25.10 19.86
N SER A 749 7.87 25.80 20.93
CA SER A 749 6.92 26.38 21.86
C SER A 749 5.99 27.40 21.18
N ILE A 750 4.90 27.77 21.86
CA ILE A 750 3.97 28.82 21.38
C ILE A 750 4.59 30.24 21.34
N ARG A 751 5.76 30.44 21.95
CA ARG A 751 6.45 31.73 22.04
C ARG A 751 6.61 32.37 20.65
N GLY A 752 6.15 33.62 20.51
CA GLY A 752 6.31 34.41 19.28
C GLY A 752 5.37 34.05 18.11
N PHE A 753 4.47 33.08 18.27
CA PHE A 753 3.49 32.68 17.25
C PHE A 753 2.09 33.33 17.43
N HIS A 754 1.90 34.15 18.46
CA HIS A 754 0.70 34.97 18.58
C HIS A 754 0.82 36.19 17.64
N HIS A 755 -0.01 36.24 16.60
CA HIS A 755 0.03 37.32 15.60
C HIS A 755 -0.56 38.65 16.11
N ASN A 756 -1.57 38.55 16.98
CA ASN A 756 -2.33 39.70 17.43
C ASN A 756 -1.69 40.43 18.63
N PHE A 757 -0.80 39.76 19.36
CA PHE A 757 -0.19 40.29 20.59
C PHE A 757 1.29 39.92 20.65
N GLN A 758 2.12 40.82 21.17
CA GLN A 758 3.51 40.49 21.47
C GLN A 758 3.55 39.65 22.75
N SER A 759 3.86 38.36 22.61
CA SER A 759 4.03 37.45 23.74
C SER A 759 5.29 36.62 23.56
N LEU A 760 6.14 36.68 24.59
CA LEU A 760 7.36 35.89 24.70
C LEU A 760 7.18 34.70 25.67
N ASP A 761 5.97 34.49 26.19
CA ASP A 761 5.68 33.38 27.09
C ASP A 761 5.60 32.05 26.33
N ARG A 762 6.16 31.01 26.93
CA ARG A 762 6.07 29.63 26.43
C ARG A 762 4.83 28.89 26.97
N ASN A 763 4.09 29.47 27.91
CA ASN A 763 2.92 28.86 28.56
C ASN A 763 3.22 27.48 29.19
N GLY A 764 4.43 27.33 29.75
CA GLY A 764 4.89 26.07 30.35
C GLY A 764 5.40 25.02 29.35
N GLU A 765 5.39 25.31 28.05
CA GLU A 765 6.03 24.43 27.06
C GLU A 765 7.57 24.56 27.10
N PRO A 766 8.32 23.47 26.84
CA PRO A 766 9.75 23.58 26.59
C PRO A 766 10.01 24.38 25.29
N PRO A 767 11.21 24.97 25.11
CA PRO A 767 11.54 25.75 23.90
C PRO A 767 11.23 24.98 22.61
N TYR A 768 11.52 23.68 22.60
CA TYR A 768 11.18 22.77 21.52
C TYR A 768 11.05 21.34 22.06
N SER A 769 10.45 20.46 21.27
CA SER A 769 10.37 19.02 21.53
C SER A 769 10.63 18.24 20.24
N ILE A 770 11.37 17.13 20.36
CA ILE A 770 11.62 16.18 19.27
C ILE A 770 10.99 14.85 19.64
N LEU A 771 10.26 14.26 18.69
CA LEU A 771 9.62 12.97 18.85
C LEU A 771 10.64 11.85 18.61
N PRO A 772 10.97 11.02 19.62
CA PRO A 772 12.03 10.02 19.48
C PRO A 772 11.77 8.96 18.40
N PHE A 773 10.50 8.72 18.05
CA PHE A 773 10.12 7.68 17.10
C PHE A 773 10.06 8.16 15.65
N SER A 774 10.11 9.46 15.39
CA SER A 774 10.10 10.04 14.04
C SER A 774 11.52 10.18 13.45
N ILE A 775 12.54 9.81 14.23
CA ILE A 775 13.97 9.84 13.88
C ILE A 775 14.59 8.45 14.19
N SER A 776 15.55 7.99 13.39
CA SER A 776 16.19 6.68 13.56
C SER A 776 17.65 6.66 13.16
N ASP A 777 18.49 6.01 13.98
CA ASP A 777 19.91 5.75 13.69
C ASP A 777 20.11 4.70 12.58
N GLU A 778 19.10 3.86 12.31
CA GLU A 778 19.25 2.63 11.53
C GLU A 778 19.09 2.81 10.00
N VAL A 779 18.54 3.94 9.56
CA VAL A 779 18.21 4.21 8.15
C VAL A 779 18.84 5.53 7.67
N MET A 780 19.70 6.13 8.49
CA MET A 780 20.42 7.34 8.16
C MET A 780 21.81 6.98 7.63
N PRO A 781 22.20 7.53 6.45
CA PRO A 781 23.44 7.17 5.77
C PRO A 781 24.70 7.49 6.56
#